data_AF-A0AAD7XMA0-F1
#
_entry.id   AF-A0AAD7XMA0-F1
#
_cell.length_a   1.000
_cell.length_b   1.000
_cell.length_c   1.000
_cell.angle_alpha   90.00
_cell.angle_beta   90.00
_cell.angle_gamma   90.00
#
_symmetry.space_group_name_H-M   'P 1'
#
loop_
_entity.id
_entity.type
_entity.pdbx_description
1 polymer ?
#
loop_
_entity_poly.entity_id
_entity_poly.type
_entity_poly.pdbx_seq_one_letter_code
_entity_poly.pdbx_strand_id
1 'polypeptide(L)'
;MVRAVEVLRCWESGVEECGFEPACGVVAAPYDVLFGLREVLGDERSFALVDSRRTNASTSEATLLRRGPRATLLSHAGAGAVDRVLLALDAECPMERWSTRSARLEAVRAVATELDSSGSTRAAPVAASTVERWRRRLGEVGADLDVRGLWTLDEEALFPDARAVRVGDTALLRSARKCDARATRALLALGADPSLATPRGMRALDLAVSCDARTLFGTAKEIVDACGARCVDAAENSGPEDGLAPLHRVQTRWASSFFSTRPSPNPWNALTAIMLASGADPAAPSRARAAETALHVAVAKRNVEAVALLLSTDRKEVMLEARDGVGGFTPLAVAFAWRNWAVTLPRSLAAARASGDVDSERDALRMQALDGAPECAAALPAYDEARAGFSLIEAADALARCGFLAAIPVLLLDAGARLDARDDAGFTPLHDAHPALVEAGPVRDALLRAAETQGLDIDALLAESEDHRRRWHRREWPPASRARSLDDDEFVEHVGLVVEDDGLDPEALERHIAKGPVLVLDALRDASWDGARELWEAGALGEARGDALVRAGPIPYASAFALPETLVTLGEALAAGRAESARAVAARAAGEVPKAPTYVFEQVRWASHRDHPLGDLVVSHSGKLSALSENRTVRHNAQFYVGDALSGAPAHFHAHAVNAVVHGAKRWLLFPPSDAAYSKLPAAAWLDPARFEALRANNVSFFTFDQPAGSALYVPAGWAHAVLNLKDGTVGAAFEFHFRGELTWSFEDRATDTVQATRRL
;
A
#
# COMPACT_ATOMS: atom_id res chain seq x y z
N MET A 1 39.20 -9.07 -44.12
CA MET A 1 40.36 -8.44 -43.43
C MET A 1 41.00 -7.31 -44.22
N VAL A 2 41.58 -7.52 -45.42
CA VAL A 2 42.25 -6.44 -46.20
C VAL A 2 41.33 -5.23 -46.45
N ARG A 3 40.09 -5.45 -46.88
CA ARG A 3 39.07 -4.38 -47.03
C ARG A 3 38.68 -3.66 -45.72
N ALA A 4 38.68 -4.37 -44.59
CA ALA A 4 38.37 -3.76 -43.28
C ALA A 4 39.51 -2.85 -42.81
N VAL A 5 40.76 -3.25 -43.08
CA VAL A 5 41.96 -2.46 -42.81
C VAL A 5 42.05 -1.24 -43.75
N GLU A 6 41.62 -1.37 -45.01
CA GLU A 6 41.52 -0.24 -45.95
C GLU A 6 40.47 0.80 -45.51
N VAL A 7 39.29 0.35 -45.06
CA VAL A 7 38.24 1.25 -44.52
C VAL A 7 38.73 1.98 -43.26
N LEU A 8 39.41 1.28 -42.34
CA LEU A 8 40.01 1.90 -41.14
C LEU A 8 41.11 2.90 -41.49
N ARG A 9 42.00 2.58 -42.46
CA ARG A 9 43.06 3.50 -42.91
C ARG A 9 42.53 4.74 -43.62
N CYS A 10 41.43 4.63 -44.37
CA CYS A 10 40.78 5.77 -45.01
C CYS A 10 40.08 6.68 -43.99
N TRP A 11 39.58 6.11 -42.90
CA TRP A 11 38.91 6.83 -41.81
C TRP A 11 39.89 7.55 -40.87
N GLU A 12 41.11 7.02 -40.67
CA GLU A 12 42.18 7.69 -39.91
C GLU A 12 42.89 8.81 -40.69
N SER A 13 42.92 8.75 -42.03
CA SER A 13 43.64 9.70 -42.88
C SER A 13 42.83 10.93 -43.30
N GLY A 14 41.48 10.90 -43.18
CA GLY A 14 40.60 12.05 -43.37
C GLY A 14 40.47 12.58 -44.81
N VAL A 15 40.77 11.76 -45.84
CA VAL A 15 40.74 12.18 -47.26
C VAL A 15 39.45 11.72 -47.96
N GLU A 16 38.83 12.60 -48.76
CA GLU A 16 37.54 12.43 -49.47
C GLU A 16 37.50 11.39 -50.60
N GLU A 17 38.62 10.75 -50.99
CA GLU A 17 38.68 9.89 -52.19
C GLU A 17 38.29 8.42 -51.98
N CYS A 18 37.81 8.06 -50.79
CA CYS A 18 37.12 6.79 -50.60
C CYS A 18 35.65 7.00 -50.97
N GLY A 19 35.14 6.33 -52.01
CA GLY A 19 33.79 6.52 -52.59
C GLY A 19 32.57 6.22 -51.71
N PHE A 20 32.65 6.48 -50.39
CA PHE A 20 31.59 6.41 -49.40
C PHE A 20 31.70 7.63 -48.47
N GLU A 21 30.78 8.60 -48.57
CA GLU A 21 30.74 9.78 -47.69
C GLU A 21 30.21 9.40 -46.28
N PRO A 22 30.96 9.64 -45.19
CA PRO A 22 30.46 9.39 -43.84
C PRO A 22 29.67 10.61 -43.33
N ALA A 23 28.34 10.59 -43.46
CA ALA A 23 27.49 11.57 -42.79
C ALA A 23 27.31 11.18 -41.31
N CYS A 24 27.81 12.02 -40.41
CA CYS A 24 27.48 12.03 -38.97
C CYS A 24 27.69 10.71 -38.20
N GLY A 25 28.81 10.01 -38.45
CA GLY A 25 29.18 8.82 -37.67
C GLY A 25 28.42 7.54 -38.03
N VAL A 26 27.72 7.56 -39.17
CA VAL A 26 27.04 6.40 -39.78
C VAL A 26 27.86 5.90 -40.96
N VAL A 27 28.22 4.62 -40.97
CA VAL A 27 29.01 4.00 -42.06
C VAL A 27 28.24 2.80 -42.64
N ALA A 28 28.11 2.75 -43.96
CA ALA A 28 27.56 1.60 -44.68
C ALA A 28 28.70 0.70 -45.16
N ALA A 29 28.67 -0.59 -44.83
CA ALA A 29 29.71 -1.55 -45.21
C ALA A 29 29.14 -2.95 -45.53
N PRO A 30 29.82 -3.74 -46.38
CA PRO A 30 29.48 -5.15 -46.58
C PRO A 30 29.54 -5.97 -45.28
N TYR A 31 28.62 -6.90 -45.08
CA TYR A 31 28.40 -7.64 -43.82
C TYR A 31 29.61 -8.49 -43.39
N ASP A 32 30.44 -8.93 -44.34
CA ASP A 32 31.69 -9.65 -44.10
C ASP A 32 32.80 -8.78 -43.49
N VAL A 33 32.71 -7.44 -43.65
CA VAL A 33 33.60 -6.47 -43.02
C VAL A 33 33.34 -6.38 -41.50
N LEU A 34 32.11 -6.64 -41.07
CA LEU A 34 31.66 -6.59 -39.68
C LEU A 34 32.30 -7.68 -38.81
N PHE A 35 32.42 -8.89 -39.37
CA PHE A 35 33.14 -9.99 -38.73
C PHE A 35 34.64 -9.72 -38.61
N GLY A 36 35.24 -9.11 -39.64
CA GLY A 36 36.65 -8.72 -39.62
C GLY A 36 36.97 -7.60 -38.62
N LEU A 37 36.05 -6.64 -38.41
CA LEU A 37 36.21 -5.56 -37.43
C LEU A 37 36.09 -6.07 -35.98
N ARG A 38 35.20 -7.03 -35.72
CA ARG A 38 35.05 -7.69 -34.42
C ARG A 38 36.30 -8.46 -34.00
N GLU A 39 36.92 -9.19 -34.93
CA GLU A 39 38.20 -9.91 -34.67
C GLU A 39 39.38 -8.96 -34.42
N VAL A 40 39.44 -7.82 -35.10
CA VAL A 40 40.57 -6.88 -35.02
C VAL A 40 40.49 -5.96 -33.81
N LEU A 41 39.29 -5.55 -33.37
CA LEU A 41 39.10 -4.55 -32.30
C LEU A 41 38.81 -5.16 -30.92
N GLY A 42 38.44 -6.44 -30.83
CA GLY A 42 38.34 -7.19 -29.57
C GLY A 42 37.25 -6.74 -28.57
N ASP A 43 36.38 -5.76 -28.90
CA ASP A 43 35.33 -5.28 -27.99
C ASP A 43 34.05 -4.86 -28.75
N GLU A 44 32.88 -5.31 -28.27
CA GLU A 44 31.55 -5.01 -28.83
C GLU A 44 31.09 -3.56 -28.59
N ARG A 45 31.85 -2.77 -27.83
CA ARG A 45 31.38 -1.49 -27.27
C ARG A 45 31.49 -0.28 -28.20
N SER A 46 32.19 -0.41 -29.32
CA SER A 46 32.54 0.75 -30.17
C SER A 46 31.51 1.06 -31.26
N PHE A 47 30.69 0.08 -31.68
CA PHE A 47 29.73 0.24 -32.78
C PHE A 47 28.40 -0.48 -32.50
N ALA A 48 27.28 0.12 -32.90
CA ALA A 48 25.96 -0.50 -32.91
C ALA A 48 25.52 -0.78 -34.36
N LEU A 49 25.00 -1.98 -34.63
CA LEU A 49 24.37 -2.32 -35.91
C LEU A 49 22.96 -1.74 -35.95
N VAL A 50 22.67 -0.90 -36.93
CA VAL A 50 21.40 -0.16 -37.04
C VAL A 50 20.45 -0.80 -38.04
N ASP A 51 20.97 -1.28 -39.18
CA ASP A 51 20.20 -1.95 -40.23
C ASP A 51 21.10 -2.96 -40.96
N SER A 52 20.51 -4.02 -41.51
CA SER A 52 21.19 -4.85 -42.50
C SER A 52 20.23 -5.28 -43.60
N ARG A 53 20.63 -5.10 -44.86
CA ARG A 53 19.83 -5.45 -46.02
C ARG A 53 20.53 -6.53 -46.82
N ARG A 54 19.81 -7.63 -47.08
CA ARG A 54 20.21 -8.61 -48.09
C ARG A 54 19.79 -8.07 -49.45
N THR A 55 20.76 -7.64 -50.25
CA THR A 55 20.48 -7.16 -51.59
C THR A 55 20.38 -8.33 -52.57
N ASN A 56 21.22 -9.39 -52.46
CA ASN A 56 21.13 -10.63 -53.26
C ASN A 56 21.90 -11.81 -52.60
N ALA A 57 21.82 -13.03 -53.16
CA ALA A 57 22.25 -14.32 -52.55
C ALA A 57 23.75 -14.47 -52.15
N SER A 58 24.61 -13.47 -52.38
CA SER A 58 26.02 -13.53 -51.94
C SER A 58 26.58 -12.23 -51.34
N THR A 59 25.80 -11.17 -51.15
CA THR A 59 26.26 -9.93 -50.50
C THR A 59 25.15 -9.28 -49.67
N SER A 60 25.45 -9.01 -48.39
CA SER A 60 24.58 -8.27 -47.47
C SER A 60 25.28 -6.96 -47.10
N GLU A 61 24.56 -5.84 -47.04
CA GLU A 61 25.09 -4.56 -46.55
C GLU A 61 24.57 -4.29 -45.14
N ALA A 62 25.41 -3.66 -44.30
CA ALA A 62 25.13 -3.33 -42.91
C ALA A 62 25.41 -1.84 -42.64
N THR A 63 24.56 -1.22 -41.83
CA THR A 63 24.70 0.18 -41.39
C THR A 63 25.13 0.22 -39.93
N LEU A 64 26.23 0.93 -39.63
CA LEU A 64 26.87 0.97 -38.31
C LEU A 64 26.86 2.38 -37.73
N LEU A 65 26.69 2.50 -36.40
CA LEU A 65 26.71 3.76 -35.63
C LEU A 65 27.74 3.71 -34.50
N ARG A 66 28.57 4.75 -34.32
CA ARG A 66 29.57 4.80 -33.23
C ARG A 66 28.96 5.26 -31.90
N ARG A 67 29.26 4.58 -30.78
CA ARG A 67 28.95 5.09 -29.43
C ARG A 67 29.98 6.15 -29.01
N GLY A 68 29.51 7.33 -28.58
CA GLY A 68 30.39 8.44 -28.16
C GLY A 68 30.96 8.29 -26.74
N PRO A 69 32.08 8.96 -26.37
CA PRO A 69 32.80 8.69 -25.12
C PRO A 69 32.26 9.41 -23.86
N ARG A 70 31.17 10.20 -23.94
CA ARG A 70 30.71 11.08 -22.84
C ARG A 70 29.18 11.14 -22.66
N ALA A 71 28.52 10.00 -22.48
CA ALA A 71 27.13 9.97 -22.05
C ALA A 71 27.03 9.43 -20.62
N THR A 72 27.00 10.33 -19.63
CA THR A 72 26.69 10.01 -18.23
C THR A 72 25.25 10.45 -17.97
N LEU A 73 24.34 9.50 -17.76
CA LEU A 73 22.93 9.78 -17.49
C LEU A 73 22.74 10.15 -16.01
N LEU A 74 22.40 11.40 -15.74
CA LEU A 74 21.90 11.85 -14.43
C LEU A 74 20.47 11.32 -14.22
N SER A 75 20.27 10.63 -13.09
CA SER A 75 18.96 10.26 -12.56
C SER A 75 18.28 11.51 -12.01
N HIS A 76 17.00 11.75 -12.33
CA HIS A 76 15.95 12.39 -11.50
C HIS A 76 14.60 12.25 -12.25
N ALA A 77 13.52 12.15 -11.47
CA ALA A 77 12.18 11.74 -11.87
C ALA A 77 11.44 12.70 -12.83
N GLY A 78 10.61 12.16 -13.72
CA GLY A 78 9.52 12.91 -14.37
C GLY A 78 9.40 12.90 -15.90
N ALA A 79 10.33 12.28 -16.65
CA ALA A 79 10.25 12.21 -18.12
C ALA A 79 10.52 10.79 -18.63
N GLY A 80 9.79 10.35 -19.65
CA GLY A 80 9.94 9.03 -20.24
C GLY A 80 11.33 8.87 -20.88
N ALA A 81 11.82 7.63 -21.02
CA ALA A 81 13.11 7.36 -21.70
C ALA A 81 13.14 7.90 -23.15
N VAL A 82 11.97 8.00 -23.79
CA VAL A 82 11.76 8.61 -25.11
C VAL A 82 11.92 10.14 -25.08
N ASP A 83 11.46 10.83 -24.03
CA ASP A 83 11.66 12.28 -23.91
C ASP A 83 13.14 12.64 -23.75
N ARG A 84 13.92 11.77 -23.10
CA ARG A 84 15.39 11.94 -22.93
C ARG A 84 16.19 11.64 -24.19
N VAL A 85 15.71 10.75 -25.05
CA VAL A 85 16.30 10.45 -26.37
C VAL A 85 15.92 11.53 -27.39
N LEU A 86 14.68 12.02 -27.34
CA LEU A 86 14.22 13.12 -28.20
C LEU A 86 14.89 14.45 -27.83
N LEU A 87 15.07 14.78 -26.55
CA LEU A 87 15.84 15.97 -26.10
C LEU A 87 17.33 15.91 -26.48
N ALA A 88 17.91 14.71 -26.60
CA ALA A 88 19.28 14.53 -27.07
C ALA A 88 19.40 14.59 -28.61
N LEU A 89 18.35 14.21 -29.34
CA LEU A 89 18.30 14.26 -30.80
C LEU A 89 17.91 15.65 -31.35
N ASP A 90 17.16 16.45 -30.58
CA ASP A 90 16.77 17.82 -30.95
C ASP A 90 17.94 18.82 -30.89
N ALA A 91 19.02 18.48 -30.18
CA ALA A 91 20.18 19.37 -29.98
C ALA A 91 21.21 19.35 -31.13
N GLU A 92 21.20 18.35 -32.02
CA GLU A 92 22.28 18.19 -33.04
C GLU A 92 21.85 17.89 -34.48
N CYS A 93 20.55 17.76 -34.83
CA CYS A 93 20.17 17.50 -36.23
C CYS A 93 18.84 18.18 -36.67
N PRO A 94 18.84 19.02 -37.73
CA PRO A 94 17.61 19.54 -38.30
C PRO A 94 16.82 18.41 -39.01
N MET A 95 15.61 18.17 -38.53
CA MET A 95 14.69 17.12 -38.99
C MET A 95 14.15 17.39 -40.40
N GLU A 96 14.62 16.65 -41.41
CA GLU A 96 13.96 16.65 -42.73
C GLU A 96 13.75 15.28 -43.40
N ARG A 97 14.21 14.13 -42.85
CA ARG A 97 14.22 12.88 -43.65
C ARG A 97 13.84 11.57 -42.94
N TRP A 98 12.75 11.55 -42.17
CA TRP A 98 12.18 10.28 -41.70
C TRP A 98 10.70 10.22 -42.05
N SER A 99 10.35 9.42 -43.07
CA SER A 99 8.97 9.28 -43.56
C SER A 99 8.30 8.03 -42.97
N THR A 100 7.37 8.22 -42.04
CA THR A 100 6.44 7.18 -41.58
C THR A 100 5.27 7.02 -42.56
N ARG A 101 5.47 6.37 -43.74
CA ARG A 101 4.46 6.28 -44.83
C ARG A 101 3.47 5.10 -44.73
N SER A 102 2.96 4.78 -43.54
CA SER A 102 1.87 3.78 -43.44
C SER A 102 0.54 4.52 -43.47
N ALA A 103 -0.26 4.34 -44.53
CA ALA A 103 -1.60 4.94 -44.63
C ALA A 103 -2.48 4.57 -43.42
N ARG A 104 -2.28 3.37 -42.86
CA ARG A 104 -2.92 2.91 -41.62
C ARG A 104 -2.46 3.72 -40.40
N LEU A 105 -1.15 3.95 -40.26
CA LEU A 105 -0.57 4.73 -39.16
C LEU A 105 -0.91 6.22 -39.26
N GLU A 106 -0.93 6.78 -40.47
CA GLU A 106 -1.32 8.17 -40.74
C GLU A 106 -2.80 8.41 -40.44
N ALA A 107 -3.68 7.46 -40.80
CA ALA A 107 -5.09 7.51 -40.45
C ALA A 107 -5.32 7.45 -38.93
N VAL A 108 -4.65 6.54 -38.22
CA VAL A 108 -4.73 6.42 -36.76
C VAL A 108 -4.17 7.67 -36.06
N ARG A 109 -3.01 8.18 -36.51
CA ARG A 109 -2.39 9.39 -35.93
C ARG A 109 -3.25 10.63 -36.13
N ALA A 110 -3.89 10.76 -37.29
CA ALA A 110 -4.79 11.88 -37.55
C ALA A 110 -6.06 11.81 -36.68
N VAL A 111 -6.67 10.64 -36.51
CA VAL A 111 -7.79 10.46 -35.56
C VAL A 111 -7.35 10.78 -34.12
N ALA A 112 -6.17 10.32 -33.70
CA ALA A 112 -5.62 10.62 -32.37
C ALA A 112 -5.34 12.12 -32.16
N THR A 113 -4.79 12.80 -33.18
CA THR A 113 -4.52 14.24 -33.12
C THR A 113 -5.82 15.05 -33.10
N GLU A 114 -6.86 14.62 -33.82
CA GLU A 114 -8.20 15.23 -33.78
C GLU A 114 -8.90 14.99 -32.42
N LEU A 115 -8.67 13.84 -31.78
CA LEU A 115 -9.12 13.56 -30.41
C LEU A 115 -8.41 14.50 -29.40
N ASP A 116 -7.08 14.59 -29.46
CA ASP A 116 -6.25 15.38 -28.54
C ASP A 116 -6.43 16.89 -28.70
N SER A 117 -6.57 17.39 -29.93
CA SER A 117 -6.77 18.82 -30.23
C SER A 117 -8.13 19.39 -29.82
N SER A 118 -9.05 18.52 -29.38
CA SER A 118 -10.42 18.91 -29.05
C SER A 118 -10.60 19.53 -27.65
N GLY A 119 -9.51 19.70 -26.90
CA GLY A 119 -9.45 20.37 -25.60
C GLY A 119 -9.99 19.52 -24.46
N SER A 120 -9.13 19.12 -23.51
CA SER A 120 -9.42 18.19 -22.40
C SER A 120 -10.39 18.70 -21.32
N THR A 121 -11.16 19.77 -21.59
CA THR A 121 -11.97 20.45 -20.57
C THR A 121 -13.39 20.85 -21.01
N ARG A 122 -13.79 20.64 -22.27
CA ARG A 122 -15.17 20.93 -22.70
C ARG A 122 -16.06 19.69 -22.65
N ALA A 123 -17.05 19.72 -21.75
CA ALA A 123 -18.09 18.72 -21.51
C ALA A 123 -19.03 18.43 -22.71
N ALA A 124 -18.69 18.85 -23.93
CA ALA A 124 -19.53 18.66 -25.10
C ALA A 124 -19.28 17.26 -25.72
N PRO A 125 -20.33 16.47 -26.02
CA PRO A 125 -20.20 15.22 -26.75
C PRO A 125 -19.48 15.42 -28.09
N VAL A 126 -18.63 14.47 -28.49
CA VAL A 126 -18.14 14.43 -29.87
C VAL A 126 -19.35 14.25 -30.79
N ALA A 127 -19.49 15.12 -31.81
CA ALA A 127 -20.61 15.05 -32.74
C ALA A 127 -20.61 13.69 -33.48
N ALA A 128 -21.79 13.07 -33.63
CA ALA A 128 -21.94 11.79 -34.32
C ALA A 128 -21.37 11.80 -35.75
N SER A 129 -21.45 12.95 -36.45
CA SER A 129 -20.87 13.14 -37.78
C SER A 129 -19.34 13.09 -37.80
N THR A 130 -18.68 13.47 -36.71
CA THR A 130 -17.23 13.35 -36.55
C THR A 130 -16.83 11.89 -36.30
N VAL A 131 -17.57 11.18 -35.44
CA VAL A 131 -17.35 9.75 -35.20
C VAL A 131 -17.48 8.94 -36.49
N GLU A 132 -18.52 9.22 -37.30
CA GLU A 132 -18.74 8.53 -38.57
C GLU A 132 -17.63 8.81 -39.60
N ARG A 133 -17.07 10.02 -39.59
CA ARG A 133 -15.91 10.38 -40.42
C ARG A 133 -14.67 9.60 -40.02
N TRP A 134 -14.42 9.46 -38.72
CA TRP A 134 -13.30 8.67 -38.19
C TRP A 134 -13.48 7.18 -38.51
N ARG A 135 -14.70 6.62 -38.35
CA ARG A 135 -15.00 5.23 -38.76
C ARG A 135 -14.70 5.00 -40.23
N ARG A 136 -15.15 5.90 -41.10
CA ARG A 136 -14.88 5.82 -42.55
C ARG A 136 -13.38 5.85 -42.84
N ARG A 137 -12.66 6.80 -42.25
CA ARG A 137 -11.21 6.96 -42.44
C ARG A 137 -10.41 5.74 -41.97
N LEU A 138 -10.81 5.12 -40.86
CA LEU A 138 -10.18 3.90 -40.35
C LEU A 138 -10.57 2.67 -41.19
N GLY A 139 -11.85 2.60 -41.62
CA GLY A 139 -12.36 1.53 -42.47
C GLY A 139 -11.70 1.49 -43.84
N GLU A 140 -11.43 2.65 -44.45
CA GLU A 140 -10.75 2.78 -45.76
C GLU A 140 -9.33 2.17 -45.77
N VAL A 141 -8.67 2.10 -44.60
CA VAL A 141 -7.31 1.55 -44.46
C VAL A 141 -7.29 0.21 -43.71
N GLY A 142 -8.45 -0.38 -43.43
CA GLY A 142 -8.57 -1.60 -42.63
C GLY A 142 -7.95 -1.47 -41.22
N ALA A 143 -7.92 -0.25 -40.67
CA ALA A 143 -7.42 0.02 -39.32
C ALA A 143 -8.46 -0.41 -38.29
N ASP A 144 -8.24 -1.58 -37.72
CA ASP A 144 -8.92 -1.98 -36.48
C ASP A 144 -8.35 -1.17 -35.29
N LEU A 145 -9.22 -0.74 -34.37
CA LEU A 145 -8.82 -0.08 -33.12
C LEU A 145 -8.37 -1.09 -32.06
N ASP A 146 -8.73 -2.36 -32.25
CA ASP A 146 -8.50 -3.48 -31.34
C ASP A 146 -7.27 -4.32 -31.69
N VAL A 147 -6.58 -4.01 -32.80
CA VAL A 147 -5.35 -4.73 -33.15
C VAL A 147 -4.29 -4.53 -32.08
N ARG A 148 -3.93 -5.67 -31.47
CA ARG A 148 -2.72 -5.91 -30.68
C ARG A 148 -1.52 -5.29 -31.42
N GLY A 149 -0.95 -4.21 -30.87
CA GLY A 149 0.34 -3.68 -31.32
C GLY A 149 0.32 -2.38 -32.13
N LEU A 150 -0.56 -1.43 -31.84
CA LEU A 150 -0.15 -0.02 -31.98
C LEU A 150 0.64 0.32 -30.71
N TRP A 151 1.98 0.35 -30.85
CA TRP A 151 3.01 0.70 -29.86
C TRP A 151 3.53 -0.46 -28.98
N THR A 152 4.48 -1.24 -29.51
CA THR A 152 5.52 -1.89 -28.70
C THR A 152 6.75 -0.98 -28.72
N LEU A 153 7.24 -0.59 -27.54
CA LEU A 153 8.44 0.23 -27.33
C LEU A 153 9.65 -0.63 -26.89
N ASP A 154 9.70 -1.89 -27.34
CA ASP A 154 10.88 -2.75 -27.17
C ASP A 154 11.39 -3.18 -28.55
N GLU A 155 12.70 -3.09 -28.70
CA GLU A 155 13.49 -3.44 -29.87
C GLU A 155 13.34 -4.94 -30.23
N GLU A 156 13.62 -5.26 -31.50
CA GLU A 156 13.74 -6.61 -32.07
C GLU A 156 12.43 -7.34 -32.49
N ALA A 157 11.70 -6.79 -33.47
CA ALA A 157 11.13 -7.51 -34.63
C ALA A 157 9.93 -6.73 -35.21
N LEU A 158 10.08 -6.23 -36.45
CA LEU A 158 8.92 -5.86 -37.27
C LEU A 158 8.18 -7.16 -37.66
N PHE A 159 7.04 -7.40 -36.99
CA PHE A 159 6.14 -8.56 -37.10
C PHE A 159 6.57 -9.83 -36.36
N PRO A 160 6.33 -9.92 -35.04
CA PRO A 160 6.24 -11.23 -34.40
C PRO A 160 4.92 -11.91 -34.82
N ASP A 161 4.91 -13.25 -34.83
CA ASP A 161 3.69 -14.06 -34.89
C ASP A 161 2.61 -13.46 -33.96
N ALA A 162 1.34 -13.41 -34.38
CA ALA A 162 0.24 -12.87 -33.58
C ALA A 162 0.09 -13.54 -32.19
N ARG A 163 0.77 -14.67 -31.98
CA ARG A 163 0.91 -15.40 -30.71
C ARG A 163 2.00 -14.87 -29.77
N ALA A 164 2.91 -14.02 -30.23
CA ALA A 164 4.07 -13.53 -29.47
C ALA A 164 3.92 -12.08 -28.94
N VAL A 165 2.82 -11.39 -29.24
CA VAL A 165 2.50 -10.09 -28.64
C VAL A 165 1.95 -10.29 -27.22
N ARG A 166 2.81 -10.14 -26.21
CA ARG A 166 2.39 -10.11 -24.80
C ARG A 166 1.61 -8.82 -24.53
N VAL A 167 0.27 -8.91 -24.53
CA VAL A 167 -0.73 -8.10 -23.78
C VAL A 167 -0.54 -6.56 -23.80
N GLY A 168 -1.46 -5.79 -24.41
CA GLY A 168 -1.17 -4.44 -24.96
C GLY A 168 -1.77 -3.20 -24.27
N ASP A 169 -1.09 -2.04 -24.40
CA ASP A 169 -1.53 -0.70 -23.99
C ASP A 169 -2.37 -0.03 -25.12
N THR A 170 -3.66 -0.37 -25.18
CA THR A 170 -4.57 0.15 -26.22
C THR A 170 -4.92 1.63 -26.01
N ALA A 171 -5.44 2.29 -27.05
CA ALA A 171 -5.93 3.67 -26.93
C ALA A 171 -7.04 3.79 -25.87
N LEU A 172 -7.92 2.79 -25.79
CA LEU A 172 -8.98 2.73 -24.79
C LEU A 172 -8.40 2.61 -23.37
N LEU A 173 -7.43 1.71 -23.15
CA LEU A 173 -6.77 1.55 -21.85
C LEU A 173 -6.04 2.82 -21.41
N ARG A 174 -5.37 3.54 -22.32
CA ARG A 174 -4.74 4.84 -22.03
C ARG A 174 -5.76 5.92 -21.67
N SER A 175 -6.86 6.02 -22.42
CA SER A 175 -7.92 6.99 -22.13
C SER A 175 -8.59 6.72 -20.77
N ALA A 176 -8.80 5.44 -20.44
CA ALA A 176 -9.33 5.02 -19.16
C ALA A 176 -8.38 5.34 -18.00
N ARG A 177 -7.08 5.04 -18.15
CA ARG A 177 -6.03 5.37 -17.15
C ARG A 177 -5.92 6.87 -16.87
N LYS A 178 -6.24 7.71 -17.86
CA LYS A 178 -6.23 9.18 -17.73
C LYS A 178 -7.58 9.77 -17.31
N CYS A 179 -8.59 8.95 -17.02
CA CYS A 179 -9.96 9.41 -16.75
C CYS A 179 -10.54 10.31 -17.88
N ASP A 180 -10.20 10.08 -19.15
CA ASP A 180 -10.70 10.89 -20.26
C ASP A 180 -12.03 10.33 -20.78
N ALA A 181 -13.14 10.79 -20.18
CA ALA A 181 -14.47 10.33 -20.52
C ALA A 181 -14.85 10.57 -21.99
N ARG A 182 -14.35 11.67 -22.58
CA ARG A 182 -14.67 12.05 -23.97
C ARG A 182 -13.95 11.16 -24.96
N ALA A 183 -12.65 10.94 -24.76
CA ALA A 183 -11.87 10.02 -25.58
C ALA A 183 -12.39 8.58 -25.42
N THR A 184 -12.72 8.17 -24.20
CA THR A 184 -13.29 6.85 -23.90
C THR A 184 -14.59 6.62 -24.68
N ARG A 185 -15.56 7.55 -24.58
CA ARG A 185 -16.81 7.49 -25.34
C ARG A 185 -16.57 7.39 -26.85
N ALA A 186 -15.64 8.19 -27.37
CA ALA A 186 -15.33 8.20 -28.79
C ALA A 186 -14.75 6.87 -29.26
N LEU A 187 -13.79 6.31 -28.51
CA LEU A 187 -13.14 5.03 -28.83
C LEU A 187 -14.14 3.87 -28.77
N LEU A 188 -14.99 3.81 -27.74
CA LEU A 188 -16.06 2.81 -27.65
C LEU A 188 -17.05 2.94 -28.82
N ALA A 189 -17.44 4.18 -29.18
CA ALA A 189 -18.28 4.42 -30.35
C ALA A 189 -17.58 4.01 -31.66
N LEU A 190 -16.26 4.06 -31.73
CA LEU A 190 -15.50 3.58 -32.88
C LEU A 190 -15.32 2.05 -32.90
N GLY A 191 -15.79 1.34 -31.87
CA GLY A 191 -15.76 -0.12 -31.78
C GLY A 191 -14.65 -0.70 -30.92
N ALA A 192 -13.94 0.12 -30.13
CA ALA A 192 -12.86 -0.37 -29.28
C ALA A 192 -13.38 -1.41 -28.24
N ASP A 193 -12.66 -2.51 -28.09
CA ASP A 193 -12.98 -3.64 -27.22
C ASP A 193 -12.56 -3.37 -25.76
N PRO A 194 -13.52 -3.18 -24.83
CA PRO A 194 -13.23 -2.93 -23.43
C PRO A 194 -12.78 -4.19 -22.66
N SER A 195 -12.85 -5.38 -23.25
CA SER A 195 -12.39 -6.63 -22.64
C SER A 195 -10.87 -6.82 -22.70
N LEU A 196 -10.18 -6.06 -23.55
CA LEU A 196 -8.73 -6.08 -23.62
C LEU A 196 -8.12 -5.59 -22.30
N ALA A 197 -7.02 -6.23 -21.90
CA ALA A 197 -6.33 -5.97 -20.63
C ALA A 197 -4.85 -5.63 -20.84
N THR A 198 -4.25 -4.97 -19.83
CA THR A 198 -2.79 -4.79 -19.73
C THR A 198 -2.09 -6.09 -19.34
N PRO A 199 -0.73 -6.19 -19.41
CA PRO A 199 0.01 -7.36 -18.94
C PRO A 199 -0.31 -7.80 -17.50
N ARG A 200 -0.74 -6.87 -16.65
CA ARG A 200 -1.16 -7.13 -15.25
C ARG A 200 -2.65 -7.51 -15.12
N GLY A 201 -3.34 -7.77 -16.23
CA GLY A 201 -4.77 -8.13 -16.25
C GLY A 201 -5.72 -6.94 -16.04
N MET A 202 -5.26 -5.69 -16.10
CA MET A 202 -6.12 -4.52 -15.90
C MET A 202 -6.92 -4.20 -17.17
N ARG A 203 -8.25 -4.27 -17.12
CA ARG A 203 -9.14 -3.85 -18.23
C ARG A 203 -9.40 -2.35 -18.19
N ALA A 204 -10.13 -1.84 -19.20
CA ALA A 204 -10.48 -0.43 -19.26
C ALA A 204 -11.24 0.04 -18.00
N LEU A 205 -12.20 -0.74 -17.52
CA LEU A 205 -12.95 -0.40 -16.31
C LEU A 205 -12.05 -0.37 -15.07
N ASP A 206 -11.15 -1.34 -14.91
CA ASP A 206 -10.22 -1.40 -13.78
C ASP A 206 -9.30 -0.16 -13.74
N LEU A 207 -8.82 0.28 -14.90
CA LEU A 207 -8.00 1.49 -15.03
C LEU A 207 -8.80 2.76 -14.75
N ALA A 208 -10.05 2.84 -15.21
CA ALA A 208 -10.93 3.98 -14.97
C ALA A 208 -11.29 4.14 -13.48
N VAL A 209 -11.49 3.05 -12.75
CA VAL A 209 -11.73 3.09 -11.28
C VAL A 209 -10.43 3.40 -10.52
N SER A 210 -9.27 3.21 -11.15
CA SER A 210 -7.95 3.43 -10.55
C SER A 210 -7.38 4.83 -10.77
N CYS A 211 -7.95 5.66 -11.65
CA CYS A 211 -7.43 7.00 -11.92
C CYS A 211 -8.00 8.05 -10.94
N ASP A 212 -7.22 9.08 -10.64
CA ASP A 212 -7.52 10.10 -9.64
C ASP A 212 -7.87 11.45 -10.31
N ALA A 213 -9.09 11.54 -10.87
CA ALA A 213 -9.55 12.75 -11.55
C ALA A 213 -11.07 12.98 -11.44
N ARG A 214 -11.47 14.25 -11.56
CA ARG A 214 -12.89 14.67 -11.45
C ARG A 214 -13.82 14.03 -12.48
N THR A 215 -13.29 13.56 -13.61
CA THR A 215 -14.04 12.96 -14.72
C THR A 215 -14.19 11.44 -14.63
N LEU A 216 -13.64 10.79 -13.59
CA LEU A 216 -13.62 9.32 -13.47
C LEU A 216 -15.01 8.70 -13.58
N PHE A 217 -16.03 9.31 -12.94
CA PHE A 217 -17.39 8.78 -12.96
C PHE A 217 -17.92 8.69 -14.39
N GLY A 218 -17.67 9.74 -15.18
CA GLY A 218 -18.01 9.77 -16.59
C GLY A 218 -17.30 8.64 -17.33
N THR A 219 -15.98 8.52 -17.20
CA THR A 219 -15.19 7.47 -17.87
C THR A 219 -15.67 6.06 -17.55
N ALA A 220 -15.82 5.74 -16.26
CA ALA A 220 -16.28 4.43 -15.82
C ALA A 220 -17.70 4.14 -16.30
N LYS A 221 -18.61 5.13 -16.24
CA LYS A 221 -19.97 5.00 -16.74
C LYS A 221 -20.00 4.71 -18.25
N GLU A 222 -19.24 5.45 -19.06
CA GLU A 222 -19.18 5.21 -20.52
C GLU A 222 -18.75 3.78 -20.85
N ILE A 223 -17.77 3.25 -20.09
CA ILE A 223 -17.31 1.88 -20.26
C ILE A 223 -18.44 0.91 -19.89
N VAL A 224 -19.05 1.03 -18.71
CA VAL A 224 -20.12 0.12 -18.27
C VAL A 224 -21.33 0.18 -19.21
N ASP A 225 -21.73 1.36 -19.67
CA ASP A 225 -22.83 1.52 -20.65
C ASP A 225 -22.54 0.78 -21.97
N ALA A 226 -21.27 0.71 -22.40
CA ALA A 226 -20.89 0.12 -23.67
C ALA A 226 -20.85 -1.41 -23.67
N CYS A 227 -20.50 -2.04 -22.54
CA CYS A 227 -20.31 -3.50 -22.46
C CYS A 227 -21.18 -4.23 -21.43
N GLY A 228 -21.89 -3.50 -20.55
CA GLY A 228 -22.77 -4.07 -19.54
C GLY A 228 -22.09 -5.15 -18.69
N ALA A 229 -22.77 -6.29 -18.53
CA ALA A 229 -22.31 -7.44 -17.75
C ALA A 229 -20.87 -7.87 -18.08
N ARG A 230 -20.45 -7.79 -19.35
CA ARG A 230 -19.12 -8.25 -19.80
C ARG A 230 -17.96 -7.50 -19.14
N CYS A 231 -18.17 -6.25 -18.72
CA CYS A 231 -17.13 -5.47 -18.05
C CYS A 231 -17.17 -5.55 -16.54
N VAL A 232 -18.33 -5.86 -15.96
CA VAL A 232 -18.51 -5.87 -14.51
C VAL A 232 -18.39 -7.27 -13.90
N ASP A 233 -18.54 -8.32 -14.70
CA ASP A 233 -18.34 -9.71 -14.27
C ASP A 233 -16.85 -10.02 -14.01
N ALA A 234 -16.64 -10.89 -13.01
CA ALA A 234 -15.36 -11.37 -12.50
C ALA A 234 -14.91 -12.70 -13.15
N ALA A 235 -15.79 -13.38 -13.91
CA ALA A 235 -15.61 -14.76 -14.36
C ALA A 235 -14.54 -15.00 -15.46
N GLU A 236 -13.84 -13.97 -15.95
CA GLU A 236 -12.74 -14.18 -16.89
C GLU A 236 -11.43 -14.45 -16.15
N ASN A 237 -10.78 -15.59 -16.47
CA ASN A 237 -9.46 -16.04 -15.96
C ASN A 237 -8.28 -15.08 -16.25
N SER A 238 -8.56 -13.83 -16.63
CA SER A 238 -7.63 -12.78 -17.07
C SER A 238 -7.67 -11.50 -16.23
N GLY A 239 -8.48 -11.43 -15.16
CA GLY A 239 -8.58 -10.22 -14.34
C GLY A 239 -7.29 -9.85 -13.59
N PRO A 240 -7.24 -8.66 -12.95
CA PRO A 240 -6.02 -8.09 -12.37
C PRO A 240 -5.27 -9.03 -11.40
N GLU A 241 -3.94 -8.89 -11.34
CA GLU A 241 -3.07 -9.65 -10.42
C GLU A 241 -3.46 -9.48 -8.94
N ASP A 242 -4.09 -8.35 -8.56
CA ASP A 242 -4.58 -8.11 -7.20
C ASP A 242 -5.81 -8.94 -6.81
N GLY A 243 -6.42 -9.64 -7.77
CA GLY A 243 -7.58 -10.51 -7.54
C GLY A 243 -8.90 -9.77 -7.28
N LEU A 244 -8.94 -8.45 -7.35
CA LEU A 244 -10.14 -7.66 -7.10
C LEU A 244 -11.01 -7.53 -8.37
N ALA A 245 -12.31 -7.85 -8.24
CA ALA A 245 -13.29 -7.53 -9.28
C ALA A 245 -13.63 -6.03 -9.29
N PRO A 246 -14.19 -5.47 -10.39
CA PRO A 246 -14.54 -4.06 -10.47
C PRO A 246 -15.43 -3.57 -9.31
N LEU A 247 -16.42 -4.38 -8.90
CA LEU A 247 -17.31 -4.05 -7.79
C LEU A 247 -16.55 -3.93 -6.46
N HIS A 248 -15.61 -4.83 -6.17
CA HIS A 248 -14.74 -4.73 -4.99
C HIS A 248 -13.89 -3.45 -5.04
N ARG A 249 -13.30 -3.16 -6.21
CA ARG A 249 -12.44 -1.98 -6.41
C ARG A 249 -13.21 -0.68 -6.17
N VAL A 250 -14.47 -0.59 -6.58
CA VAL A 250 -15.30 0.58 -6.26
C VAL A 250 -15.49 0.74 -4.75
N GLN A 251 -15.74 -0.36 -4.01
CA GLN A 251 -15.90 -0.28 -2.55
C GLN A 251 -14.62 0.18 -1.85
N THR A 252 -13.45 -0.26 -2.31
CA THR A 252 -12.18 0.11 -1.66
C THR A 252 -11.86 1.60 -1.81
N ARG A 253 -12.43 2.27 -2.81
CA ARG A 253 -12.26 3.71 -3.08
C ARG A 253 -13.09 4.64 -2.21
N TRP A 254 -14.11 4.14 -1.52
CA TRP A 254 -15.07 4.95 -0.75
C TRP A 254 -14.40 5.96 0.19
N ALA A 255 -13.29 5.59 0.83
CA ALA A 255 -12.58 6.43 1.80
C ALA A 255 -11.30 7.12 1.25
N SER A 256 -11.02 7.04 -0.07
CA SER A 256 -9.71 7.41 -0.62
C SER A 256 -9.69 8.59 -1.62
N SER A 257 -10.79 9.24 -2.00
CA SER A 257 -10.78 10.07 -3.23
C SER A 257 -11.57 11.39 -3.20
N PHE A 258 -10.83 12.51 -3.31
CA PHE A 258 -10.93 13.64 -4.27
C PHE A 258 -12.27 14.09 -4.89
N PHE A 259 -13.32 14.36 -4.11
CA PHE A 259 -14.44 15.18 -4.63
C PHE A 259 -14.82 16.31 -3.69
N SER A 260 -14.43 17.53 -4.09
CA SER A 260 -15.03 18.76 -3.57
C SER A 260 -16.40 18.96 -4.22
N THR A 261 -17.41 19.09 -3.36
CA THR A 261 -18.63 19.91 -3.51
C THR A 261 -19.64 19.57 -4.62
N ARG A 262 -20.76 18.95 -4.20
CA ARG A 262 -22.19 19.29 -4.51
C ARG A 262 -23.10 18.27 -3.80
N PRO A 263 -24.41 18.53 -3.61
CA PRO A 263 -25.37 17.57 -3.04
C PRO A 263 -25.71 16.41 -4.01
N SER A 264 -24.72 15.94 -4.77
CA SER A 264 -24.82 14.80 -5.68
C SER A 264 -24.58 13.51 -4.90
N PRO A 265 -25.23 12.38 -5.27
CA PRO A 265 -24.87 11.06 -4.77
C PRO A 265 -23.37 10.82 -4.92
N ASN A 266 -22.77 10.16 -3.94
CA ASN A 266 -21.36 9.82 -4.01
C ASN A 266 -21.10 8.99 -5.28
N PRO A 267 -20.11 9.37 -6.14
CA PRO A 267 -19.87 8.69 -7.41
C PRO A 267 -19.60 7.19 -7.25
N TRP A 268 -19.05 6.75 -6.11
CA TRP A 268 -18.80 5.34 -5.84
C TRP A 268 -20.08 4.55 -5.56
N ASN A 269 -21.06 5.14 -4.85
CA ASN A 269 -22.37 4.51 -4.64
C ASN A 269 -23.18 4.49 -5.93
N ALA A 270 -23.12 5.57 -6.72
CA ALA A 270 -23.73 5.60 -8.04
C ALA A 270 -23.11 4.55 -8.99
N LEU A 271 -21.78 4.40 -8.99
CA LEU A 271 -21.11 3.33 -9.76
C LEU A 271 -21.48 1.95 -9.24
N THR A 272 -21.59 1.75 -7.93
CA THR A 272 -22.08 0.50 -7.32
C THR A 272 -23.46 0.15 -7.87
N ALA A 273 -24.42 1.08 -7.81
CA ALA A 273 -25.76 0.89 -8.33
C ALA A 273 -25.77 0.57 -9.84
N ILE A 274 -24.97 1.28 -10.65
CA ILE A 274 -24.85 1.05 -12.09
C ILE A 274 -24.27 -0.33 -12.39
N MET A 275 -23.23 -0.75 -11.67
CA MET A 275 -22.61 -2.06 -11.86
C MET A 275 -23.58 -3.19 -11.50
N LEU A 276 -24.32 -3.06 -10.39
CA LEU A 276 -25.36 -4.02 -10.00
C LEU A 276 -26.47 -4.10 -11.05
N ALA A 277 -26.98 -2.96 -11.51
CA ALA A 277 -27.97 -2.89 -12.59
C ALA A 277 -27.46 -3.46 -13.93
N SER A 278 -26.13 -3.47 -14.12
CA SER A 278 -25.48 -4.04 -15.31
C SER A 278 -25.14 -5.52 -15.17
N GLY A 279 -25.51 -6.17 -14.06
CA GLY A 279 -25.33 -7.61 -13.85
C GLY A 279 -24.04 -8.02 -13.12
N ALA A 280 -23.38 -7.12 -12.39
CA ALA A 280 -22.29 -7.50 -11.50
C ALA A 280 -22.80 -8.47 -10.42
N ASP A 281 -22.14 -9.61 -10.19
CA ASP A 281 -22.48 -10.50 -9.09
C ASP A 281 -21.92 -9.94 -7.76
N PRO A 282 -22.77 -9.46 -6.83
CA PRO A 282 -22.30 -8.91 -5.56
C PRO A 282 -21.86 -9.98 -4.56
N ALA A 283 -22.23 -11.24 -4.78
CA ALA A 283 -21.89 -12.38 -3.92
C ALA A 283 -20.63 -13.13 -4.39
N ALA A 284 -20.08 -12.80 -5.55
CA ALA A 284 -18.82 -13.37 -6.01
C ALA A 284 -17.68 -12.91 -5.07
N PRO A 285 -16.94 -13.85 -4.43
CA PRO A 285 -15.77 -13.48 -3.66
C PRO A 285 -14.65 -12.97 -4.57
N SER A 286 -13.83 -12.07 -4.06
CA SER A 286 -12.58 -11.69 -4.70
C SER A 286 -11.66 -12.90 -4.87
N ARG A 287 -10.77 -12.85 -5.87
CA ARG A 287 -9.71 -13.87 -6.08
C ARG A 287 -8.45 -13.58 -5.26
N ALA A 288 -8.47 -12.49 -4.48
CA ALA A 288 -7.44 -12.20 -3.50
C ALA A 288 -7.44 -13.26 -2.40
N ARG A 289 -6.33 -13.38 -1.66
CA ARG A 289 -6.23 -14.29 -0.52
C ARG A 289 -7.36 -14.10 0.49
N ALA A 290 -7.84 -12.88 0.66
CA ALA A 290 -8.91 -12.57 1.59
C ALA A 290 -10.28 -13.12 1.16
N ALA A 291 -10.48 -13.46 -0.12
CA ALA A 291 -11.73 -14.00 -0.68
C ALA A 291 -13.02 -13.26 -0.23
N GLU A 292 -12.91 -11.95 0.02
CA GLU A 292 -14.02 -11.10 0.49
C GLU A 292 -15.04 -10.89 -0.62
N THR A 293 -16.33 -10.86 -0.28
CA THR A 293 -17.39 -10.35 -1.16
C THR A 293 -17.44 -8.82 -1.13
N ALA A 294 -18.18 -8.21 -2.07
CA ALA A 294 -18.36 -6.75 -2.09
C ALA A 294 -19.01 -6.23 -0.78
N LEU A 295 -19.86 -7.03 -0.14
CA LEU A 295 -20.48 -6.70 1.14
C LEU A 295 -19.46 -6.61 2.28
N HIS A 296 -18.49 -7.54 2.36
CA HIS A 296 -17.42 -7.47 3.35
C HIS A 296 -16.65 -6.14 3.26
N VAL A 297 -16.26 -5.77 2.04
CA VAL A 297 -15.49 -4.55 1.79
C VAL A 297 -16.32 -3.30 2.14
N ALA A 298 -17.59 -3.24 1.73
CA ALA A 298 -18.48 -2.11 2.05
C ALA A 298 -18.68 -1.94 3.57
N VAL A 299 -18.87 -3.05 4.29
CA VAL A 299 -18.98 -3.07 5.76
C VAL A 299 -17.69 -2.58 6.41
N ALA A 300 -16.53 -3.10 5.98
CA ALA A 300 -15.23 -2.71 6.52
C ALA A 300 -14.94 -1.21 6.32
N LYS A 301 -15.39 -0.64 5.19
CA LYS A 301 -15.29 0.78 4.85
C LYS A 301 -16.35 1.67 5.52
N ARG A 302 -17.25 1.09 6.32
CA ARG A 302 -18.37 1.78 6.98
C ARG A 302 -19.23 2.59 5.99
N ASN A 303 -19.42 2.09 4.77
CA ASN A 303 -20.28 2.74 3.77
C ASN A 303 -21.73 2.25 3.94
N VAL A 304 -22.55 3.02 4.64
CA VAL A 304 -23.92 2.62 5.00
C VAL A 304 -24.79 2.49 3.73
N GLU A 305 -24.66 3.43 2.80
CA GLU A 305 -25.45 3.43 1.57
C GLU A 305 -25.03 2.27 0.63
N ALA A 306 -23.74 1.95 0.47
CA ALA A 306 -23.35 0.77 -0.33
C ALA A 306 -23.80 -0.55 0.31
N VAL A 307 -23.76 -0.66 1.64
CA VAL A 307 -24.33 -1.82 2.35
C VAL A 307 -25.82 -1.94 2.03
N ALA A 308 -26.59 -0.85 2.13
CA ALA A 308 -28.00 -0.85 1.79
C ALA A 308 -28.27 -1.25 0.32
N LEU A 309 -27.47 -0.72 -0.63
CA LEU A 309 -27.56 -1.09 -2.05
C LEU A 309 -27.31 -2.59 -2.27
N LEU A 310 -26.26 -3.15 -1.66
CA LEU A 310 -25.94 -4.57 -1.79
C LEU A 310 -27.03 -5.46 -1.16
N LEU A 311 -27.54 -5.09 0.02
CA LEU A 311 -28.62 -5.82 0.69
C LEU A 311 -29.97 -5.72 -0.03
N SER A 312 -30.13 -4.77 -0.96
CA SER A 312 -31.34 -4.65 -1.80
C SER A 312 -31.38 -5.67 -2.95
N THR A 313 -30.28 -6.38 -3.20
CA THR A 313 -30.19 -7.38 -4.28
C THR A 313 -30.85 -8.70 -3.89
N ASP A 314 -31.21 -9.50 -4.90
CA ASP A 314 -31.73 -10.86 -4.75
C ASP A 314 -30.68 -11.88 -4.26
N ARG A 315 -29.43 -11.45 -4.10
CA ARG A 315 -28.30 -12.26 -3.60
C ARG A 315 -27.98 -12.00 -2.12
N LYS A 316 -28.77 -11.17 -1.43
CA LYS A 316 -28.48 -10.75 -0.05
C LYS A 316 -28.27 -11.92 0.91
N GLU A 317 -29.08 -12.98 0.84
CA GLU A 317 -28.98 -14.14 1.74
C GLU A 317 -27.63 -14.86 1.58
N VAL A 318 -27.13 -14.96 0.34
CA VAL A 318 -25.81 -15.54 0.06
C VAL A 318 -24.70 -14.66 0.61
N MET A 319 -24.84 -13.34 0.49
CA MET A 319 -23.81 -12.40 0.96
C MET A 319 -23.73 -12.31 2.48
N LEU A 320 -24.87 -12.33 3.17
CA LEU A 320 -24.93 -12.22 4.64
C LEU A 320 -24.16 -13.35 5.34
N GLU A 321 -24.15 -14.54 4.74
CA GLU A 321 -23.54 -15.75 5.28
C GLU A 321 -22.22 -16.13 4.59
N ALA A 322 -21.74 -15.31 3.64
CA ALA A 322 -20.46 -15.53 3.00
C ALA A 322 -19.34 -15.42 4.05
N ARG A 323 -18.40 -16.37 4.01
CA ARG A 323 -17.23 -16.41 4.90
C ARG A 323 -15.99 -16.01 4.11
N ASP A 324 -15.22 -15.06 4.64
CA ASP A 324 -13.97 -14.65 4.01
C ASP A 324 -12.88 -15.74 4.09
N GLY A 325 -11.83 -15.59 3.28
CA GLY A 325 -10.70 -16.52 3.20
C GLY A 325 -9.60 -16.28 4.24
N VAL A 326 -9.79 -15.33 5.17
CA VAL A 326 -8.78 -15.01 6.18
C VAL A 326 -9.02 -15.76 7.48
N GLY A 327 -10.24 -15.71 7.98
CA GLY A 327 -10.64 -16.39 9.20
C GLY A 327 -12.07 -16.89 9.17
N GLY A 328 -12.71 -16.91 8.01
CA GLY A 328 -14.09 -17.37 7.88
C GLY A 328 -15.11 -16.38 8.45
N PHE A 329 -14.76 -15.09 8.47
CA PHE A 329 -15.62 -14.06 9.04
C PHE A 329 -16.79 -13.74 8.13
N THR A 330 -17.98 -13.56 8.71
CA THR A 330 -19.15 -13.05 7.99
C THR A 330 -19.16 -11.52 7.97
N PRO A 331 -19.93 -10.87 7.08
CA PRO A 331 -20.09 -9.42 7.10
C PRO A 331 -20.58 -8.88 8.45
N LEU A 332 -21.41 -9.63 9.19
CA LEU A 332 -21.84 -9.22 10.54
C LEU A 332 -20.67 -9.19 11.53
N ALA A 333 -19.78 -10.18 11.49
CA ALA A 333 -18.56 -10.16 12.30
C ALA A 333 -17.71 -8.93 11.96
N VAL A 334 -17.46 -8.66 10.67
CA VAL A 334 -16.72 -7.47 10.21
C VAL A 334 -17.35 -6.16 10.70
N ALA A 335 -18.68 -6.07 10.73
CA ALA A 335 -19.40 -4.88 11.19
C ALA A 335 -19.13 -4.55 12.67
N PHE A 336 -18.79 -5.56 13.47
CA PHE A 336 -18.45 -5.39 14.88
C PHE A 336 -16.98 -5.02 15.13
N ALA A 337 -16.09 -5.04 14.12
CA ALA A 337 -14.71 -4.61 14.26
C ALA A 337 -14.57 -3.07 14.41
N TRP A 338 -14.72 -2.58 15.65
CA TRP A 338 -14.76 -1.14 15.98
C TRP A 338 -13.37 -0.49 16.16
N ARG A 339 -12.35 -1.27 16.52
CA ARG A 339 -11.03 -0.78 16.97
C ARG A 339 -10.35 0.13 15.93
N ASN A 340 -10.37 -0.29 14.65
CA ASN A 340 -9.74 0.46 13.56
C ASN A 340 -10.35 1.86 13.38
N TRP A 341 -11.66 1.98 13.58
CA TRP A 341 -12.40 3.23 13.43
C TRP A 341 -12.23 4.16 14.64
N ALA A 342 -12.06 3.59 15.84
CA ALA A 342 -11.72 4.35 17.05
C ALA A 342 -10.36 5.07 16.95
N VAL A 343 -9.48 4.65 16.04
CA VAL A 343 -8.22 5.37 15.73
C VAL A 343 -8.34 6.22 14.49
N THR A 344 -8.78 5.62 13.39
CA THR A 344 -8.67 6.22 12.05
C THR A 344 -9.52 7.47 11.93
N LEU A 345 -10.73 7.46 12.49
CA LEU A 345 -11.69 8.55 12.32
C LEU A 345 -11.31 9.79 13.16
N PRO A 346 -11.03 9.69 14.48
CA PRO A 346 -10.53 10.84 15.25
C PRO A 346 -9.24 11.42 14.69
N ARG A 347 -8.28 10.58 14.28
CA ARG A 347 -7.03 11.04 13.65
C ARG A 347 -7.27 11.81 12.37
N SER A 348 -8.16 11.30 11.53
CA SER A 348 -8.52 11.94 10.25
C SER A 348 -9.18 13.29 10.50
N LEU A 349 -10.09 13.41 11.47
CA LEU A 349 -10.75 14.66 11.88
C LEU A 349 -9.78 15.66 12.53
N ALA A 350 -8.78 15.19 13.27
CA ALA A 350 -7.77 16.05 13.89
C ALA A 350 -6.81 16.66 12.86
N ALA A 351 -6.23 15.84 11.98
CA ALA A 351 -5.34 16.30 10.90
C ALA A 351 -6.01 17.31 9.96
N ALA A 352 -7.31 17.14 9.84
CA ALA A 352 -8.25 17.99 9.13
C ALA A 352 -8.43 19.39 9.76
N ARG A 353 -8.68 19.46 11.08
CA ARG A 353 -8.80 20.73 11.81
C ARG A 353 -7.51 21.54 11.76
N ALA A 354 -6.36 20.86 11.89
CA ALA A 354 -5.05 21.48 11.88
C ALA A 354 -4.70 22.15 10.53
N SER A 355 -5.29 21.72 9.41
CA SER A 355 -5.00 22.32 8.11
C SER A 355 -5.71 23.67 7.87
N GLY A 356 -6.67 24.07 8.71
CA GLY A 356 -7.36 25.38 8.63
C GLY A 356 -8.17 25.65 7.35
N ASP A 357 -8.19 24.70 6.42
CA ASP A 357 -8.74 24.84 5.08
C ASP A 357 -10.18 24.31 5.03
N VAL A 358 -11.12 25.20 5.36
CA VAL A 358 -12.57 24.93 5.52
C VAL A 358 -13.25 24.59 4.20
N ASP A 359 -12.62 24.89 3.06
CA ASP A 359 -13.11 24.61 1.71
C ASP A 359 -12.47 23.37 1.05
N SER A 360 -11.60 22.65 1.78
CA SER A 360 -10.78 21.57 1.22
C SER A 360 -11.52 20.27 0.93
N GLU A 361 -10.99 19.49 -0.02
CA GLU A 361 -11.39 18.10 -0.32
C GLU A 361 -11.28 17.17 0.91
N ARG A 362 -10.46 17.55 1.90
CA ARG A 362 -10.37 16.86 3.19
C ARG A 362 -11.63 17.06 4.03
N ASP A 363 -12.32 18.20 3.98
CA ASP A 363 -13.60 18.42 4.68
C ASP A 363 -14.76 17.62 4.08
N ALA A 364 -14.82 17.51 2.75
CA ALA A 364 -15.78 16.63 2.09
C ALA A 364 -15.56 15.15 2.45
N LEU A 365 -14.29 14.71 2.52
CA LEU A 365 -13.94 13.36 2.96
C LEU A 365 -14.30 13.10 4.45
N ARG A 366 -14.26 14.13 5.32
CA ARG A 366 -14.69 14.04 6.74
C ARG A 366 -16.18 13.72 6.84
N MET A 367 -17.03 14.36 6.04
CA MET A 367 -18.47 14.13 6.04
C MET A 367 -18.84 12.75 5.49
N GLN A 368 -18.12 12.27 4.47
CA GLN A 368 -18.34 10.93 3.92
C GLN A 368 -17.89 9.81 4.88
N ALA A 369 -16.82 10.04 5.66
CA ALA A 369 -16.39 9.09 6.68
C ALA A 369 -17.39 8.96 7.84
N LEU A 370 -18.31 9.92 7.98
CA LEU A 370 -19.42 9.92 8.95
C LEU A 370 -20.76 9.58 8.30
N ASP A 371 -20.75 8.91 7.14
CA ASP A 371 -21.97 8.53 6.41
C ASP A 371 -22.98 7.84 7.34
N GLY A 372 -24.18 8.40 7.41
CA GLY A 372 -25.25 7.95 8.33
C GLY A 372 -25.11 8.35 9.81
N ALA A 373 -24.06 9.08 10.21
CA ALA A 373 -23.86 9.54 11.60
C ALA A 373 -23.10 10.89 11.70
N PRO A 374 -23.56 11.97 11.04
CA PRO A 374 -22.88 13.28 11.04
C PRO A 374 -22.71 13.90 12.43
N GLU A 375 -23.60 13.61 13.37
CA GLU A 375 -23.56 14.06 14.77
C GLU A 375 -22.30 13.59 15.51
N CYS A 376 -21.68 12.50 15.06
CA CYS A 376 -20.45 11.98 15.65
C CYS A 376 -19.25 12.93 15.52
N ALA A 377 -19.28 13.88 14.57
CA ALA A 377 -18.19 14.84 14.39
C ALA A 377 -17.87 15.63 15.67
N ALA A 378 -18.90 15.94 16.46
CA ALA A 378 -18.80 16.69 17.70
C ALA A 378 -18.55 15.80 18.94
N ALA A 379 -18.98 14.53 18.88
CA ALA A 379 -18.85 13.58 20.00
C ALA A 379 -17.45 12.95 20.09
N LEU A 380 -16.69 12.97 18.99
CA LEU A 380 -15.38 12.35 18.92
C LEU A 380 -14.32 13.14 19.71
N PRO A 381 -13.44 12.46 20.47
CA PRO A 381 -12.37 13.11 21.19
C PRO A 381 -11.51 13.97 20.26
N ALA A 382 -11.16 15.17 20.71
CA ALA A 382 -10.16 15.99 20.04
C ALA A 382 -8.78 15.37 20.25
N TYR A 383 -7.94 15.40 19.21
CA TYR A 383 -6.52 15.13 19.38
C TYR A 383 -5.92 16.28 20.19
N ASP A 384 -5.42 15.96 21.39
CA ASP A 384 -4.84 16.92 22.32
C ASP A 384 -3.35 16.62 22.48
N GLU A 385 -2.49 17.50 21.95
CA GLU A 385 -1.04 17.39 22.08
C GLU A 385 -0.56 17.48 23.54
N ALA A 386 -1.31 18.17 24.42
CA ALA A 386 -0.98 18.28 25.84
C ALA A 386 -1.26 16.97 26.59
N ARG A 387 -2.32 16.25 26.22
CA ARG A 387 -2.58 14.85 26.67
C ARG A 387 -1.83 13.81 25.83
N ALA A 388 -1.02 14.27 24.89
CA ALA A 388 -0.16 13.48 24.02
C ALA A 388 -0.89 12.51 23.08
N GLY A 389 -2.20 12.60 22.88
CA GLY A 389 -2.95 11.68 22.01
C GLY A 389 -4.43 11.63 22.37
N PHE A 390 -5.15 10.65 21.84
CA PHE A 390 -6.53 10.33 22.25
C PHE A 390 -6.62 8.86 22.66
N SER A 391 -7.49 8.57 23.64
CA SER A 391 -7.72 7.20 24.14
C SER A 391 -8.54 6.38 23.14
N LEU A 392 -8.11 5.13 22.93
CA LEU A 392 -8.81 4.13 22.12
C LEU A 392 -10.23 3.91 22.64
N ILE A 393 -10.38 3.64 23.94
CA ILE A 393 -11.68 3.31 24.52
C ILE A 393 -12.59 4.53 24.56
N GLU A 394 -12.09 5.71 24.94
CA GLU A 394 -12.91 6.93 24.94
C GLU A 394 -13.47 7.24 23.54
N ALA A 395 -12.65 7.06 22.50
CA ALA A 395 -13.08 7.23 21.11
C ALA A 395 -14.09 6.15 20.69
N ALA A 396 -13.86 4.89 21.03
CA ALA A 396 -14.76 3.79 20.72
C ALA A 396 -16.14 3.96 21.39
N ASP A 397 -16.14 4.33 22.66
CA ASP A 397 -17.32 4.69 23.44
C ASP A 397 -18.10 5.84 22.80
N ALA A 398 -17.41 6.89 22.35
CA ALA A 398 -18.04 8.00 21.65
C ALA A 398 -18.69 7.54 20.33
N LEU A 399 -17.99 6.71 19.54
CA LEU A 399 -18.51 6.16 18.29
C LEU A 399 -19.71 5.21 18.50
N ALA A 400 -19.72 4.46 19.60
CA ALA A 400 -20.86 3.64 19.97
C ALA A 400 -22.07 4.50 20.34
N ARG A 401 -21.87 5.52 21.19
CA ARG A 401 -22.95 6.41 21.66
C ARG A 401 -23.56 7.27 20.56
N CYS A 402 -22.76 7.78 19.64
CA CYS A 402 -23.25 8.64 18.56
C CYS A 402 -23.81 7.86 17.36
N GLY A 403 -23.85 6.52 17.42
CA GLY A 403 -24.51 5.67 16.41
C GLY A 403 -23.62 5.24 15.23
N PHE A 404 -22.38 5.75 15.12
CA PHE A 404 -21.46 5.37 14.04
C PHE A 404 -21.21 3.86 13.96
N LEU A 405 -21.04 3.21 15.12
CA LEU A 405 -20.82 1.77 15.15
C LEU A 405 -22.11 0.95 14.98
N ALA A 406 -23.29 1.57 15.09
CA ALA A 406 -24.58 0.89 15.17
C ALA A 406 -25.27 0.66 13.81
N ALA A 407 -25.15 1.61 12.88
CA ALA A 407 -25.93 1.61 11.64
C ALA A 407 -25.82 0.30 10.83
N ILE A 408 -24.58 -0.16 10.57
CA ILE A 408 -24.35 -1.35 9.74
C ILE A 408 -24.74 -2.65 10.44
N PRO A 409 -24.40 -2.91 11.72
CA PRO A 409 -24.91 -4.07 12.43
C PRO A 409 -26.44 -4.15 12.41
N VAL A 410 -27.15 -3.03 12.63
CA VAL A 410 -28.62 -3.00 12.56
C VAL A 410 -29.11 -3.39 11.17
N LEU A 411 -28.55 -2.82 10.09
CA LEU A 411 -28.93 -3.16 8.72
C LEU A 411 -28.73 -4.65 8.40
N LEU A 412 -27.61 -5.23 8.83
CA LEU A 412 -27.30 -6.64 8.58
C LEU A 412 -28.23 -7.57 9.37
N LEU A 413 -28.51 -7.24 10.64
CA LEU A 413 -29.41 -8.01 11.50
C LEU A 413 -30.86 -7.96 11.00
N ASP A 414 -31.36 -6.77 10.66
CA ASP A 414 -32.71 -6.60 10.10
C ASP A 414 -32.83 -7.27 8.70
N ALA A 415 -31.71 -7.42 7.97
CA ALA A 415 -31.66 -8.19 6.73
C ALA A 415 -31.58 -9.71 6.94
N GLY A 416 -31.39 -10.19 8.17
CA GLY A 416 -31.40 -11.61 8.53
C GLY A 416 -30.04 -12.26 8.76
N ALA A 417 -28.97 -11.48 8.98
CA ALA A 417 -27.65 -12.04 9.31
C ALA A 417 -27.69 -12.92 10.56
N ARG A 418 -27.03 -14.09 10.50
CA ARG A 418 -27.00 -15.03 11.64
C ARG A 418 -26.11 -14.57 12.79
N LEU A 419 -26.64 -14.66 14.01
CA LEU A 419 -25.93 -14.33 15.25
C LEU A 419 -24.97 -15.42 15.71
N ASP A 420 -25.27 -16.67 15.36
CA ASP A 420 -24.55 -17.86 15.81
C ASP A 420 -23.55 -18.38 14.76
N ALA A 421 -23.37 -17.67 13.64
CA ALA A 421 -22.37 -17.98 12.64
C ALA A 421 -20.99 -18.03 13.28
N ARG A 422 -20.21 -19.08 13.00
CA ARG A 422 -18.90 -19.31 13.60
C ARG A 422 -17.80 -19.07 12.58
N ASP A 423 -16.81 -18.28 12.96
CA ASP A 423 -15.56 -18.14 12.21
C ASP A 423 -14.68 -19.41 12.34
N ASP A 424 -13.51 -19.41 11.72
CA ASP A 424 -12.60 -20.57 11.74
C ASP A 424 -11.98 -20.83 13.14
N ALA A 425 -12.05 -19.85 14.05
CA ALA A 425 -11.66 -19.99 15.45
C ALA A 425 -12.83 -20.39 16.37
N GLY A 426 -14.04 -20.52 15.82
CA GLY A 426 -15.24 -20.86 16.59
C GLY A 426 -15.88 -19.67 17.31
N PHE A 427 -15.52 -18.43 16.99
CA PHE A 427 -16.17 -17.24 17.55
C PHE A 427 -17.41 -16.83 16.76
N THR A 428 -18.43 -16.36 17.48
CA THR A 428 -19.58 -15.63 16.90
C THR A 428 -19.24 -14.16 16.64
N PRO A 429 -20.02 -13.46 15.79
CA PRO A 429 -19.91 -12.01 15.60
C PRO A 429 -19.90 -11.19 16.90
N LEU A 430 -20.53 -11.68 17.97
CA LEU A 430 -20.62 -10.98 19.25
C LEU A 430 -19.31 -10.93 20.04
N HIS A 431 -18.30 -11.74 19.68
CA HIS A 431 -16.99 -11.72 20.32
C HIS A 431 -16.21 -10.42 20.07
N ASP A 432 -16.37 -9.84 18.88
CA ASP A 432 -15.72 -8.57 18.51
C ASP A 432 -16.59 -7.33 18.78
N ALA A 433 -17.85 -7.51 19.16
CA ALA A 433 -18.78 -6.40 19.40
C ALA A 433 -18.29 -5.51 20.55
N HIS A 434 -18.41 -4.20 20.38
CA HIS A 434 -18.14 -3.25 21.46
C HIS A 434 -19.15 -3.46 22.59
N PRO A 435 -18.74 -3.52 23.89
CA PRO A 435 -19.65 -3.77 25.01
C PRO A 435 -20.90 -2.88 25.02
N ALA A 436 -20.72 -1.58 24.82
CA ALA A 436 -21.83 -0.62 24.80
C ALA A 436 -22.91 -0.92 23.73
N LEU A 437 -22.56 -1.57 22.61
CA LEU A 437 -23.52 -1.88 21.54
C LEU A 437 -24.46 -3.04 21.91
N VAL A 438 -23.99 -3.96 22.75
CA VAL A 438 -24.77 -5.14 23.15
C VAL A 438 -25.48 -4.95 24.49
N GLU A 439 -25.14 -3.90 25.24
CA GLU A 439 -25.77 -3.58 26.52
C GLU A 439 -27.06 -2.77 26.36
N ALA A 440 -27.11 -1.83 25.41
CA ALA A 440 -28.28 -0.98 25.19
C ALA A 440 -28.32 -0.38 23.77
N GLY A 441 -29.47 0.22 23.43
CA GLY A 441 -29.63 0.98 22.19
C GLY A 441 -30.03 0.12 20.97
N PRO A 442 -29.95 0.69 19.76
CA PRO A 442 -30.57 0.11 18.57
C PRO A 442 -29.95 -1.23 18.16
N VAL A 443 -28.66 -1.45 18.43
CA VAL A 443 -28.01 -2.74 18.19
C VAL A 443 -28.55 -3.80 19.14
N ARG A 444 -28.63 -3.53 20.45
CA ARG A 444 -29.25 -4.46 21.42
C ARG A 444 -30.68 -4.83 21.00
N ASP A 445 -31.48 -3.85 20.59
CA ASP A 445 -32.84 -4.11 20.13
C ASP A 445 -32.86 -5.00 18.87
N ALA A 446 -31.96 -4.76 17.91
CA ALA A 446 -31.82 -5.59 16.71
C ALA A 446 -31.34 -7.02 17.04
N LEU A 447 -30.43 -7.18 18.00
CA LEU A 447 -29.97 -8.49 18.49
C LEU A 447 -31.12 -9.29 19.10
N LEU A 448 -31.96 -8.65 19.93
CA LEU A 448 -33.13 -9.30 20.53
C LEU A 448 -34.12 -9.79 19.47
N ARG A 449 -34.46 -8.94 18.48
CA ARG A 449 -35.34 -9.32 17.36
C ARG A 449 -34.76 -10.45 16.51
N ALA A 450 -33.47 -10.36 16.20
CA ALA A 450 -32.78 -11.38 15.41
C ALA A 450 -32.73 -12.72 16.16
N ALA A 451 -32.43 -12.71 17.45
CA ALA A 451 -32.40 -13.92 18.28
C ALA A 451 -33.79 -14.59 18.38
N GLU A 452 -34.84 -13.80 18.58
CA GLU A 452 -36.23 -14.31 18.57
C GLU A 452 -36.57 -14.96 17.22
N THR A 453 -36.25 -14.29 16.12
CA THR A 453 -36.52 -14.79 14.76
C THR A 453 -35.72 -16.05 14.42
N GLN A 454 -34.48 -16.14 14.91
CA GLN A 454 -33.58 -17.27 14.67
C GLN A 454 -33.75 -18.41 15.68
N GLY A 455 -34.57 -18.23 16.73
CA GLY A 455 -34.76 -19.22 17.80
C GLY A 455 -33.52 -19.44 18.66
N LEU A 456 -32.72 -18.39 18.87
CA LEU A 456 -31.45 -18.43 19.60
C LEU A 456 -31.58 -17.89 21.03
N ASP A 457 -30.82 -18.47 21.95
CA ASP A 457 -30.62 -17.92 23.30
C ASP A 457 -29.53 -16.84 23.25
N ILE A 458 -29.96 -15.58 23.15
CA ILE A 458 -29.06 -14.43 23.09
C ILE A 458 -28.24 -14.25 24.36
N ASP A 459 -28.79 -14.60 25.53
CA ASP A 459 -28.10 -14.41 26.80
C ASP A 459 -26.96 -15.44 26.92
N ALA A 460 -27.17 -16.67 26.45
CA ALA A 460 -26.10 -17.67 26.34
C ALA A 460 -24.98 -17.21 25.38
N LEU A 461 -25.34 -16.69 24.20
CA LEU A 461 -24.34 -16.19 23.23
C LEU A 461 -23.55 -14.99 23.78
N LEU A 462 -24.23 -14.08 24.50
CA LEU A 462 -23.58 -12.93 25.12
C LEU A 462 -22.68 -13.35 26.28
N ALA A 463 -23.09 -14.31 27.11
CA ALA A 463 -22.27 -14.85 28.19
C ALA A 463 -21.01 -15.52 27.64
N GLU A 464 -21.14 -16.32 26.58
CA GLU A 464 -20.00 -16.98 25.90
C GLU A 464 -18.93 -15.98 25.44
N SER A 465 -19.37 -14.82 24.93
CA SER A 465 -18.51 -13.82 24.31
C SER A 465 -18.10 -12.67 25.25
N GLU A 466 -18.51 -12.70 26.52
CA GLU A 466 -18.32 -11.62 27.48
C GLU A 466 -16.84 -11.32 27.75
N ASP A 467 -16.05 -12.36 28.03
CA ASP A 467 -14.63 -12.21 28.37
C ASP A 467 -13.84 -11.55 27.22
N HIS A 468 -14.12 -11.97 25.98
CA HIS A 468 -13.50 -11.42 24.77
C HIS A 468 -13.88 -9.94 24.59
N ARG A 469 -15.15 -9.58 24.71
CA ARG A 469 -15.58 -8.17 24.59
C ARG A 469 -15.00 -7.28 25.67
N ARG A 470 -15.02 -7.73 26.93
CA ARG A 470 -14.62 -6.92 28.09
C ARG A 470 -13.11 -6.85 28.29
N ARG A 471 -12.29 -7.73 27.67
CA ARG A 471 -10.82 -7.70 27.82
C ARG A 471 -10.20 -6.33 27.54
N TRP A 472 -10.73 -5.62 26.56
CA TRP A 472 -10.28 -4.29 26.15
C TRP A 472 -10.55 -3.20 27.19
N HIS A 473 -11.52 -3.41 28.07
CA HIS A 473 -11.96 -2.45 29.09
C HIS A 473 -11.40 -2.78 30.48
N ARG A 474 -10.61 -3.86 30.61
CA ARG A 474 -9.98 -4.23 31.89
C ARG A 474 -8.97 -3.17 32.29
N ARG A 475 -9.19 -2.57 33.47
CA ARG A 475 -8.26 -1.65 34.12
C ARG A 475 -7.28 -2.35 35.03
N GLU A 476 -7.69 -3.48 35.61
CA GLU A 476 -6.85 -4.29 36.48
C GLU A 476 -6.16 -5.38 35.67
N TRP A 477 -4.84 -5.36 35.72
CA TRP A 477 -3.97 -6.36 35.12
C TRP A 477 -3.16 -7.04 36.24
N PRO A 478 -2.81 -8.33 36.10
CA PRO A 478 -2.03 -9.03 37.11
C PRO A 478 -0.78 -8.23 37.48
N PRO A 479 -0.45 -8.09 38.78
CA PRO A 479 0.69 -7.30 39.20
C PRO A 479 1.96 -7.85 38.57
N ALA A 480 2.71 -6.96 37.93
CA ALA A 480 3.95 -7.32 37.28
C ALA A 480 5.05 -7.66 38.30
N SER A 481 5.89 -8.65 37.98
CA SER A 481 7.03 -9.04 38.81
C SER A 481 8.11 -7.95 38.79
N ARG A 482 8.61 -7.54 39.96
CA ARG A 482 9.66 -6.51 40.11
C ARG A 482 10.98 -6.92 39.44
N ALA A 483 11.60 -6.02 38.67
CA ALA A 483 12.98 -6.13 38.19
C ALA A 483 13.69 -4.75 38.24
N ARG A 484 15.01 -4.72 38.04
CA ARG A 484 15.91 -3.58 38.35
C ARG A 484 16.22 -2.74 37.09
N SER A 485 16.19 -1.40 37.20
CA SER A 485 16.58 -0.44 36.14
C SER A 485 18.05 -0.59 35.74
N LEU A 486 18.39 -0.30 34.48
CA LEU A 486 19.78 -0.38 33.97
C LEU A 486 20.65 0.82 34.39
N ASP A 487 20.03 1.97 34.72
CA ASP A 487 20.74 3.23 34.90
C ASP A 487 20.61 3.85 36.31
N ASP A 488 19.65 3.45 37.15
CA ASP A 488 19.45 4.05 38.49
C ASP A 488 18.95 3.04 39.53
N ASP A 489 19.42 3.17 40.79
CA ASP A 489 19.03 2.38 41.98
C ASP A 489 17.57 2.67 42.46
N GLU A 490 16.71 3.21 41.60
CA GLU A 490 15.29 3.44 41.89
C GLU A 490 14.42 2.28 41.35
N PHE A 491 13.51 1.79 42.19
CA PHE A 491 12.58 0.71 41.82
C PHE A 491 11.53 1.22 40.84
N VAL A 492 11.56 0.71 39.61
CA VAL A 492 10.51 0.95 38.62
C VAL A 492 9.77 -0.36 38.37
N GLU A 493 8.44 -0.35 38.44
CA GLU A 493 7.62 -1.54 38.24
C GLU A 493 7.71 -2.01 36.78
N HIS A 494 8.58 -2.99 36.52
CA HIS A 494 8.76 -3.63 35.22
C HIS A 494 7.68 -4.68 34.97
N VAL A 495 7.26 -4.81 33.70
CA VAL A 495 6.25 -5.76 33.24
C VAL A 495 6.77 -7.19 33.27
N GLY A 496 5.94 -8.11 33.80
CA GLY A 496 5.96 -9.57 33.62
C GLY A 496 7.24 -10.22 33.12
N LEU A 497 8.22 -10.40 34.02
CA LEU A 497 9.44 -11.16 33.78
C LEU A 497 9.11 -12.65 33.92
N VAL A 498 8.62 -13.25 32.83
CA VAL A 498 8.59 -14.71 32.70
C VAL A 498 9.86 -15.10 31.95
N VAL A 499 10.88 -15.53 32.71
CA VAL A 499 11.99 -16.33 32.18
C VAL A 499 11.49 -17.78 32.21
N GLU A 500 10.87 -18.23 31.13
CA GLU A 500 10.63 -19.65 30.89
C GLU A 500 11.56 -20.10 29.74
N ASP A 501 12.04 -21.35 29.80
CA ASP A 501 12.76 -22.02 28.69
C ASP A 501 11.86 -22.21 27.44
N ASP A 502 10.56 -21.90 27.57
CA ASP A 502 9.58 -21.88 26.51
C ASP A 502 9.86 -20.66 25.61
N GLY A 503 10.54 -20.90 24.48
CA GLY A 503 10.94 -19.85 23.54
C GLY A 503 9.78 -19.03 22.95
N LEU A 504 10.08 -18.19 21.96
CA LEU A 504 9.11 -17.31 21.29
C LEU A 504 8.14 -18.07 20.35
N ASP A 505 7.69 -19.27 20.71
CA ASP A 505 6.74 -20.04 19.91
C ASP A 505 5.30 -19.53 20.07
N PRO A 506 4.42 -19.72 19.06
CA PRO A 506 3.06 -19.19 19.13
C PRO A 506 2.20 -19.73 20.27
N GLU A 507 2.43 -20.95 20.76
CA GLU A 507 1.61 -21.52 21.84
C GLU A 507 1.94 -20.85 23.17
N ALA A 508 3.22 -20.56 23.42
CA ALA A 508 3.65 -19.75 24.54
C ALA A 508 3.05 -18.34 24.47
N LEU A 509 3.17 -17.66 23.32
CA LEU A 509 2.65 -16.31 23.12
C LEU A 509 1.12 -16.22 23.30
N GLU A 510 0.37 -17.24 22.88
CA GLU A 510 -1.08 -17.31 23.05
C GLU A 510 -1.48 -17.37 24.54
N ARG A 511 -0.74 -18.11 25.37
CA ARG A 511 -0.95 -18.15 26.83
C ARG A 511 -0.71 -16.80 27.50
N HIS A 512 0.06 -15.92 26.88
CA HIS A 512 0.39 -14.60 27.40
C HIS A 512 -0.62 -13.51 27.01
N ILE A 513 -1.54 -13.74 26.07
CA ILE A 513 -2.56 -12.75 25.66
C ILE A 513 -3.34 -12.23 26.86
N ALA A 514 -3.75 -13.11 27.78
CA ALA A 514 -4.50 -12.75 28.98
C ALA A 514 -3.60 -12.21 30.13
N LYS A 515 -2.28 -12.36 30.02
CA LYS A 515 -1.31 -11.99 31.07
C LYS A 515 -0.66 -10.62 30.84
N GLY A 516 -0.62 -10.14 29.59
CA GLY A 516 0.00 -8.88 29.21
C GLY A 516 1.37 -9.06 28.51
N PRO A 517 2.15 -7.96 28.35
CA PRO A 517 3.45 -7.98 27.71
C PRO A 517 4.47 -8.84 28.45
N VAL A 518 5.44 -9.41 27.72
CA VAL A 518 6.43 -10.35 28.27
C VAL A 518 7.81 -10.05 27.70
N LEU A 519 8.77 -9.76 28.58
CA LEU A 519 10.17 -9.62 28.22
C LEU A 519 10.92 -10.94 28.43
N VAL A 520 11.45 -11.49 27.35
CA VAL A 520 12.31 -12.68 27.36
C VAL A 520 13.75 -12.22 27.27
N LEU A 521 14.48 -12.30 28.38
CA LEU A 521 15.92 -12.08 28.40
C LEU A 521 16.61 -13.21 27.64
N ASP A 522 17.73 -12.90 26.98
CA ASP A 522 18.54 -13.91 26.28
C ASP A 522 17.84 -14.65 25.13
N ALA A 523 16.70 -14.14 24.67
CA ALA A 523 15.89 -14.73 23.62
C ALA A 523 16.62 -14.92 22.29
N LEU A 524 17.70 -14.17 22.07
CA LEU A 524 18.45 -14.22 20.82
C LEU A 524 19.68 -15.13 20.91
N ARG A 525 19.95 -15.84 22.01
CA ARG A 525 21.23 -16.58 22.20
C ARG A 525 21.52 -17.69 21.19
N ASP A 526 20.50 -18.24 20.54
CA ASP A 526 20.71 -19.37 19.63
C ASP A 526 21.40 -18.97 18.32
N ALA A 527 21.99 -19.95 17.64
CA ALA A 527 22.81 -19.75 16.45
C ALA A 527 22.05 -19.14 15.26
N SER A 528 20.72 -19.19 15.24
CA SER A 528 19.94 -18.57 14.16
C SER A 528 20.08 -17.03 14.12
N TRP A 529 20.57 -16.43 15.21
CA TRP A 529 20.81 -14.99 15.32
C TRP A 529 22.29 -14.60 15.14
N ASP A 530 23.20 -15.55 14.91
CA ASP A 530 24.65 -15.27 14.79
C ASP A 530 24.93 -14.23 13.70
N GLY A 531 24.33 -14.42 12.51
CA GLY A 531 24.55 -13.46 11.42
C GLY A 531 23.96 -12.08 11.69
N ALA A 532 22.87 -11.94 12.48
CA ALA A 532 22.41 -10.62 12.90
C ALA A 532 23.35 -9.98 13.93
N ARG A 533 23.86 -10.75 14.90
CA ARG A 533 24.86 -10.25 15.86
C ARG A 533 26.10 -9.71 15.15
N GLU A 534 26.57 -10.39 14.12
CA GLU A 534 27.75 -10.00 13.36
C GLU A 534 27.48 -8.85 12.39
N LEU A 535 26.39 -8.91 11.62
CA LEU A 535 26.17 -7.97 10.50
C LEU A 535 25.38 -6.71 10.88
N TRP A 536 24.59 -6.74 11.96
CA TRP A 536 23.71 -5.62 12.30
C TRP A 536 24.35 -4.61 13.24
N GLU A 537 25.57 -4.84 13.70
CA GLU A 537 26.34 -3.80 14.40
C GLU A 537 26.47 -2.57 13.49
N ALA A 538 26.24 -1.35 14.00
CA ALA A 538 26.14 -0.15 13.17
C ALA A 538 27.34 0.07 12.22
N GLY A 539 28.56 -0.28 12.65
CA GLY A 539 29.75 -0.24 11.79
C GLY A 539 29.68 -1.26 10.65
N ALA A 540 29.48 -2.54 10.98
CA ALA A 540 29.35 -3.61 9.99
C ALA A 540 28.16 -3.40 9.04
N LEU A 541 27.04 -2.87 9.55
CA LEU A 541 25.85 -2.54 8.77
C LEU A 541 26.14 -1.41 7.77
N GLY A 542 26.88 -0.39 8.20
CA GLY A 542 27.33 0.71 7.35
C GLY A 542 28.29 0.24 6.25
N GLU A 543 29.16 -0.72 6.53
CA GLU A 543 30.06 -1.30 5.53
C GLU A 543 29.34 -2.23 4.55
N ALA A 544 28.45 -3.09 5.05
CA ALA A 544 27.79 -4.12 4.25
C ALA A 544 26.61 -3.61 3.42
N ARG A 545 25.91 -2.57 3.90
CA ARG A 545 24.66 -2.05 3.33
C ARG A 545 24.55 -0.53 3.39
N GLY A 546 25.67 0.19 3.53
CA GLY A 546 25.66 1.65 3.63
C GLY A 546 25.03 2.37 2.43
N ASP A 547 25.06 1.77 1.24
CA ASP A 547 24.47 2.28 0.00
C ASP A 547 22.97 1.97 -0.16
N ALA A 548 22.41 1.13 0.71
CA ALA A 548 21.00 0.76 0.67
C ALA A 548 20.11 1.98 0.92
N LEU A 549 19.13 2.21 0.03
CA LEU A 549 18.16 3.29 0.20
C LEU A 549 17.17 2.95 1.31
N VAL A 550 17.02 3.88 2.25
CA VAL A 550 16.11 3.79 3.40
C VAL A 550 15.37 5.11 3.61
N ARG A 551 14.20 5.01 4.23
CA ARG A 551 13.38 6.11 4.73
C ARG A 551 13.78 6.39 6.17
N ALA A 552 14.14 7.63 6.40
CA ALA A 552 14.54 8.10 7.71
C ALA A 552 13.71 9.31 8.12
N GLY A 553 13.33 9.37 9.39
CA GLY A 553 12.47 10.43 9.91
C GLY A 553 12.50 10.51 11.44
N PRO A 554 11.80 11.49 12.03
CA PRO A 554 11.76 11.68 13.49
C PRO A 554 10.88 10.64 14.22
N ILE A 555 10.03 9.93 13.48
CA ILE A 555 9.20 8.80 13.94
C ILE A 555 9.08 7.78 12.79
N PRO A 556 8.70 6.51 13.07
CA PRO A 556 8.35 5.55 12.03
C PRO A 556 7.24 6.06 11.10
N TYR A 557 7.38 5.82 9.79
CA TYR A 557 6.42 6.17 8.74
C TYR A 557 5.95 7.63 8.80
N ALA A 558 6.88 8.55 9.06
CA ALA A 558 6.60 9.97 9.27
C ALA A 558 5.69 10.56 8.17
N SER A 559 5.87 10.13 6.93
CA SER A 559 5.03 10.55 5.79
C SER A 559 3.54 10.19 5.96
N ALA A 560 3.22 9.05 6.58
CA ALA A 560 1.84 8.66 6.91
C ALA A 560 1.18 9.57 7.96
N PHE A 561 2.01 10.28 8.74
CA PHE A 561 1.59 11.24 9.76
C PHE A 561 1.65 12.70 9.30
N ALA A 562 1.95 12.94 8.01
CA ALA A 562 2.23 14.27 7.46
C ALA A 562 3.43 14.95 8.13
N LEU A 563 4.41 14.15 8.55
CA LEU A 563 5.71 14.62 9.03
C LEU A 563 6.78 14.40 7.94
N PRO A 564 7.88 15.16 7.94
CA PRO A 564 8.96 14.99 6.98
C PRO A 564 9.59 13.60 7.10
N GLU A 565 9.80 12.96 5.95
CA GLU A 565 10.51 11.69 5.79
C GLU A 565 11.42 11.86 4.58
N THR A 566 12.68 11.42 4.69
CA THR A 566 13.67 11.53 3.61
C THR A 566 14.12 10.17 3.16
N LEU A 567 14.19 9.98 1.85
CA LEU A 567 14.84 8.82 1.25
C LEU A 567 16.34 9.12 1.12
N VAL A 568 17.16 8.38 1.85
CA VAL A 568 18.62 8.56 1.95
C VAL A 568 19.31 7.19 1.93
N THR A 569 20.63 7.16 1.81
CA THR A 569 21.36 5.92 2.01
C THR A 569 21.44 5.58 3.51
N LEU A 570 21.56 4.30 3.84
CA LEU A 570 21.67 3.84 5.23
C LEU A 570 22.90 4.45 5.93
N GLY A 571 24.03 4.55 5.23
CA GLY A 571 25.24 5.19 5.76
C GLY A 571 25.04 6.67 6.10
N GLU A 572 24.35 7.42 5.25
CA GLU A 572 23.97 8.82 5.52
C GLU A 572 23.03 8.92 6.73
N ALA A 573 22.02 8.04 6.82
CA ALA A 573 21.08 8.01 7.93
C ALA A 573 21.78 7.73 9.27
N LEU A 574 22.72 6.76 9.31
CA LEU A 574 23.50 6.44 10.51
C LEU A 574 24.41 7.60 10.94
N ALA A 575 25.06 8.26 9.99
CA ALA A 575 25.92 9.41 10.29
C ALA A 575 25.12 10.62 10.80
N ALA A 576 23.98 10.91 10.17
CA ALA A 576 23.07 11.97 10.59
C ALA A 576 22.48 11.69 11.97
N GLY A 577 21.97 10.47 12.18
CA GLY A 577 21.39 10.01 13.45
C GLY A 577 22.35 10.21 14.62
N ARG A 578 23.63 9.84 14.46
CA ARG A 578 24.65 10.01 15.50
C ARG A 578 24.90 11.47 15.86
N ALA A 579 25.02 12.33 14.84
CA ALA A 579 25.23 13.76 15.04
C ALA A 579 24.01 14.47 15.64
N GLU A 580 22.80 13.99 15.34
CA GLU A 580 21.54 14.50 15.89
C GLU A 580 21.30 14.00 17.32
N SER A 581 21.61 12.72 17.61
CA SER A 581 21.60 12.12 18.95
C SER A 581 22.48 12.91 19.91
N ALA A 582 23.74 13.19 19.53
CA ALA A 582 24.65 13.96 20.36
C ALA A 582 24.09 15.37 20.71
N ARG A 583 23.43 16.03 19.75
CA ARG A 583 22.77 17.32 19.97
C ARG A 583 21.54 17.19 20.85
N ALA A 584 20.73 16.16 20.65
CA ALA A 584 19.54 15.89 21.45
C ALA A 584 19.90 15.58 22.92
N VAL A 585 20.96 14.80 23.15
CA VAL A 585 21.47 14.50 24.50
C VAL A 585 21.96 15.76 25.18
N ALA A 586 22.71 16.61 24.48
CA ALA A 586 23.18 17.89 25.01
C ALA A 586 22.01 18.84 25.37
N ALA A 587 21.00 18.93 24.50
CA ALA A 587 19.79 19.73 24.73
C ALA A 587 19.01 19.24 25.97
N ARG A 588 18.80 17.92 26.09
CA ARG A 588 18.13 17.32 27.25
C ARG A 588 18.89 17.58 28.55
N ALA A 589 20.22 17.49 28.52
CA ALA A 589 21.06 17.80 29.68
C ALA A 589 20.98 19.29 30.09
N ALA A 590 20.69 20.18 29.14
CA ALA A 590 20.43 21.60 29.38
C ALA A 590 18.98 21.90 29.84
N GLY A 591 18.12 20.89 29.99
CA GLY A 591 16.71 21.05 30.34
C GLY A 591 15.82 21.52 29.19
N GLU A 592 16.31 21.45 27.95
CA GLU A 592 15.55 21.77 26.74
C GLU A 592 14.80 20.55 26.20
N VAL A 593 13.72 20.78 25.45
CA VAL A 593 13.00 19.70 24.75
C VAL A 593 13.82 19.27 23.53
N PRO A 594 14.38 18.04 23.51
CA PRO A 594 15.24 17.63 22.42
C PRO A 594 14.44 17.41 21.14
N LYS A 595 15.00 17.84 20.01
CA LYS A 595 14.51 17.41 18.69
C LYS A 595 14.82 15.91 18.53
N ALA A 596 13.83 15.15 18.09
CA ALA A 596 14.01 13.71 17.85
C ALA A 596 15.08 13.46 16.77
N PRO A 597 16.10 12.65 17.07
CA PRO A 597 17.08 12.23 16.08
C PRO A 597 16.46 11.37 14.99
N THR A 598 17.14 11.33 13.84
CA THR A 598 16.80 10.47 12.71
C THR A 598 16.70 9.01 13.15
N TYR A 599 15.59 8.37 12.78
CA TYR A 599 15.30 6.97 13.02
C TYR A 599 14.97 6.26 11.71
N VAL A 600 15.64 5.13 11.46
CA VAL A 600 15.36 4.26 10.32
C VAL A 600 14.42 3.15 10.80
N PHE A 601 13.27 3.01 10.16
CA PHE A 601 12.25 2.01 10.51
C PHE A 601 11.55 1.49 9.23
N GLU A 602 12.08 0.40 8.67
CA GLU A 602 11.68 -0.13 7.36
C GLU A 602 10.70 -1.29 7.46
N GLN A 603 9.67 -1.29 6.60
CA GLN A 603 8.78 -2.45 6.41
C GLN A 603 9.31 -3.36 5.31
N VAL A 604 9.73 -4.56 5.70
CA VAL A 604 10.13 -5.64 4.80
C VAL A 604 9.00 -6.65 4.71
N ARG A 605 8.42 -6.80 3.52
CA ARG A 605 7.39 -7.79 3.23
C ARG A 605 8.03 -9.17 3.02
N TRP A 606 7.50 -10.21 3.65
CA TRP A 606 8.06 -11.57 3.49
C TRP A 606 7.97 -12.10 2.06
N ALA A 607 6.81 -11.95 1.41
CA ALA A 607 6.59 -12.50 0.07
C ALA A 607 7.39 -11.78 -1.04
N SER A 608 7.73 -10.51 -0.82
CA SER A 608 8.41 -9.65 -1.80
C SER A 608 9.67 -9.01 -1.21
N HIS A 609 10.35 -9.71 -0.30
CA HIS A 609 11.51 -9.16 0.42
C HIS A 609 12.63 -8.74 -0.52
N ARG A 610 12.80 -9.44 -1.65
CA ARG A 610 13.81 -9.13 -2.67
C ARG A 610 13.65 -7.77 -3.34
N ASP A 611 12.45 -7.19 -3.26
CA ASP A 611 12.18 -5.83 -3.79
C ASP A 611 12.67 -4.73 -2.83
N HIS A 612 13.05 -5.10 -1.59
CA HIS A 612 13.52 -4.17 -0.57
C HIS A 612 15.05 -4.22 -0.43
N PRO A 613 15.77 -3.07 -0.41
CA PRO A 613 17.24 -3.05 -0.32
C PRO A 613 17.82 -3.78 0.90
N LEU A 614 17.08 -3.82 2.00
CA LEU A 614 17.44 -4.54 3.23
C LEU A 614 16.77 -5.91 3.36
N GLY A 615 15.96 -6.35 2.40
CA GLY A 615 15.06 -7.48 2.59
C GLY A 615 15.77 -8.80 2.84
N ASP A 616 16.80 -9.13 2.05
CA ASP A 616 17.59 -10.35 2.24
C ASP A 616 18.35 -10.33 3.59
N LEU A 617 18.85 -9.16 3.99
CA LEU A 617 19.54 -8.99 5.28
C LEU A 617 18.57 -9.28 6.43
N VAL A 618 17.36 -8.74 6.38
CA VAL A 618 16.34 -8.87 7.43
C VAL A 618 15.82 -10.30 7.47
N VAL A 619 15.32 -10.83 6.35
CA VAL A 619 14.68 -12.15 6.30
C VAL A 619 15.66 -13.27 6.66
N SER A 620 16.92 -13.19 6.19
CA SER A 620 17.89 -14.27 6.40
C SER A 620 18.52 -14.28 7.81
N HIS A 621 18.44 -13.17 8.55
CA HIS A 621 19.15 -13.02 9.83
C HIS A 621 18.22 -12.71 11.01
N SER A 622 16.89 -12.79 10.82
CA SER A 622 15.90 -12.59 11.89
C SER A 622 15.68 -13.83 12.78
N GLY A 623 16.62 -14.77 12.77
CA GLY A 623 16.59 -16.01 13.54
C GLY A 623 15.26 -16.77 13.49
N LYS A 624 14.92 -17.46 14.58
CA LYS A 624 13.65 -18.21 14.72
C LYS A 624 12.39 -17.34 14.70
N LEU A 625 12.49 -16.02 14.86
CA LEU A 625 11.32 -15.14 14.71
C LEU A 625 10.82 -15.08 13.27
N SER A 626 11.71 -15.29 12.29
CA SER A 626 11.33 -15.55 10.90
C SER A 626 10.54 -16.86 10.71
N ALA A 627 10.39 -17.69 11.75
CA ALA A 627 9.72 -18.99 11.73
C ALA A 627 8.54 -19.08 12.71
N LEU A 628 8.07 -17.97 13.29
CA LEU A 628 6.78 -17.91 14.02
C LEU A 628 5.72 -18.66 13.19
N SER A 629 5.25 -19.80 13.72
CA SER A 629 4.60 -20.88 12.95
C SER A 629 3.46 -20.42 12.06
N GLU A 630 3.62 -20.65 10.75
CA GLU A 630 2.65 -20.31 9.69
C GLU A 630 1.29 -21.01 9.83
N ASN A 631 1.20 -22.06 10.66
CA ASN A 631 -0.04 -22.83 10.85
C ASN A 631 -1.00 -22.22 11.87
N ARG A 632 -0.51 -21.46 12.85
CA ARG A 632 -1.35 -20.85 13.91
C ARG A 632 -1.41 -19.33 13.81
N THR A 633 -0.37 -18.71 13.29
CA THR A 633 -0.32 -17.26 13.13
C THR A 633 -0.25 -16.87 11.65
N VAL A 634 -0.72 -15.66 11.38
CA VAL A 634 -0.51 -14.98 10.11
C VAL A 634 0.41 -13.81 10.41
N ARG A 635 1.59 -13.85 9.79
CA ARG A 635 2.61 -12.81 9.94
C ARG A 635 2.30 -11.65 9.02
N HIS A 636 2.44 -10.45 9.56
CA HIS A 636 2.45 -9.19 8.82
C HIS A 636 3.88 -8.90 8.35
N ASN A 637 4.25 -7.63 8.15
CA ASN A 637 5.59 -7.24 7.71
C ASN A 637 6.63 -7.41 8.84
N ALA A 638 7.88 -7.70 8.44
CA ALA A 638 9.03 -7.49 9.31
C ALA A 638 9.36 -5.99 9.36
N GLN A 639 9.73 -5.50 10.53
CA GLN A 639 10.04 -4.10 10.77
C GLN A 639 11.48 -3.98 11.24
N PHE A 640 12.40 -3.68 10.32
CA PHE A 640 13.80 -3.47 10.65
C PHE A 640 14.01 -2.07 11.18
N TYR A 641 14.77 -1.92 12.26
CA TYR A 641 15.08 -0.61 12.81
C TYR A 641 16.54 -0.44 13.16
N VAL A 642 17.01 0.79 12.98
CA VAL A 642 18.29 1.27 13.54
C VAL A 642 18.18 2.73 13.92
N GLY A 643 18.73 3.08 15.07
CA GLY A 643 18.75 4.46 15.54
C GLY A 643 19.64 4.67 16.73
N ASP A 644 20.02 5.93 16.94
CA ASP A 644 20.88 6.34 18.04
C ASP A 644 20.08 6.75 19.28
N ALA A 645 20.75 7.12 20.37
CA ALA A 645 20.08 7.50 21.60
C ALA A 645 19.04 8.63 21.37
N LEU A 646 17.92 8.58 22.11
CA LEU A 646 16.77 9.48 22.01
C LEU A 646 15.92 9.39 20.72
N SER A 647 16.30 8.56 19.75
CA SER A 647 15.42 8.18 18.62
C SER A 647 14.42 7.10 19.03
N GLY A 648 13.32 6.92 18.29
CA GLY A 648 12.37 5.84 18.57
C GLY A 648 10.95 6.05 18.02
N ALA A 649 10.00 5.30 18.57
CA ALA A 649 8.61 5.29 18.14
C ALA A 649 7.67 6.01 19.14
N PRO A 650 6.73 6.83 18.66
CA PRO A 650 5.73 7.51 19.50
C PRO A 650 4.76 6.50 20.13
N ALA A 651 3.87 6.93 21.04
CA ALA A 651 2.82 6.04 21.54
C ALA A 651 1.88 5.60 20.41
N HIS A 652 1.75 4.28 20.22
CA HIS A 652 0.88 3.66 19.23
C HIS A 652 0.53 2.24 19.68
N PHE A 653 -0.40 1.59 18.99
CA PHE A 653 -0.74 0.19 19.20
C PHE A 653 -1.13 -0.45 17.87
N HIS A 654 -1.07 -1.77 17.83
CA HIS A 654 -1.34 -2.58 16.65
C HIS A 654 -1.69 -4.01 17.09
N ALA A 655 -1.61 -4.96 16.15
CA ALA A 655 -1.72 -6.39 16.39
C ALA A 655 -0.68 -6.92 17.40
N HIS A 656 -0.67 -8.23 17.62
CA HIS A 656 0.38 -8.86 18.42
C HIS A 656 1.74 -8.59 17.79
N ALA A 657 2.75 -8.29 18.61
CA ALA A 657 4.09 -8.03 18.10
C ALA A 657 5.20 -8.60 18.98
N VAL A 658 6.30 -8.97 18.36
CA VAL A 658 7.57 -9.25 19.04
C VAL A 658 8.64 -8.26 18.58
N ASN A 659 9.34 -7.62 19.50
CA ASN A 659 10.48 -6.74 19.23
C ASN A 659 11.78 -7.38 19.74
N ALA A 660 12.75 -7.61 18.86
CA ALA A 660 14.05 -8.21 19.19
C ALA A 660 15.17 -7.17 19.08
N VAL A 661 15.88 -6.89 20.18
CA VAL A 661 17.02 -5.96 20.21
C VAL A 661 18.32 -6.74 20.07
N VAL A 662 18.98 -6.59 18.92
CA VAL A 662 20.26 -7.28 18.64
C VAL A 662 21.41 -6.54 19.30
N HIS A 663 21.52 -5.22 19.07
CA HIS A 663 22.49 -4.34 19.75
C HIS A 663 21.79 -3.11 20.35
N GLY A 664 22.40 -2.54 21.39
CA GLY A 664 21.89 -1.34 22.07
C GLY A 664 20.93 -1.65 23.23
N ALA A 665 19.99 -0.76 23.48
CA ALA A 665 18.95 -0.92 24.51
C ALA A 665 17.78 0.04 24.23
N LYS A 666 16.58 -0.33 24.69
CA LYS A 666 15.36 0.48 24.54
C LYS A 666 14.67 0.72 25.88
N ARG A 667 14.06 1.88 26.09
CA ARG A 667 13.09 2.13 27.16
C ARG A 667 11.68 2.10 26.59
N TRP A 668 10.82 1.35 27.25
CA TRP A 668 9.42 1.18 26.87
C TRP A 668 8.52 1.92 27.85
N LEU A 669 7.49 2.57 27.32
CA LEU A 669 6.33 3.03 28.06
C LEU A 669 5.12 2.29 27.52
N LEU A 670 4.53 1.40 28.31
CA LEU A 670 3.40 0.54 27.94
C LEU A 670 2.11 1.01 28.61
N PHE A 671 1.01 0.93 27.88
CA PHE A 671 -0.34 1.20 28.38
C PHE A 671 -1.21 -0.04 28.13
N PRO A 672 -1.99 -0.47 29.13
CA PRO A 672 -2.99 -1.50 28.90
C PRO A 672 -4.03 -1.01 27.89
N PRO A 673 -4.77 -1.92 27.22
CA PRO A 673 -5.72 -1.54 26.18
C PRO A 673 -6.81 -0.56 26.63
N SER A 674 -7.18 -0.55 27.92
CA SER A 674 -8.15 0.40 28.47
C SER A 674 -7.67 1.85 28.43
N ASP A 675 -6.35 2.04 28.48
CA ASP A 675 -5.65 3.32 28.53
C ASP A 675 -4.79 3.55 27.27
N ALA A 676 -4.96 2.69 26.26
CA ALA A 676 -4.18 2.75 25.03
C ALA A 676 -4.40 4.09 24.30
N ALA A 677 -3.31 4.70 23.86
CA ALA A 677 -3.32 5.98 23.16
C ALA A 677 -2.50 5.92 21.87
N TYR A 678 -2.89 6.73 20.89
CA TYR A 678 -2.17 6.89 19.63
C TYR A 678 -1.68 8.34 19.47
N SER A 679 -0.44 8.52 19.02
CA SER A 679 0.24 9.82 19.01
C SER A 679 1.27 10.00 17.90
N LYS A 680 1.52 11.25 17.55
CA LYS A 680 2.63 11.67 16.67
C LYS A 680 3.80 12.29 17.44
N LEU A 681 3.68 12.48 18.75
CA LEU A 681 4.74 13.07 19.55
C LEU A 681 5.92 12.10 19.63
N PRO A 682 7.15 12.53 19.27
CA PRO A 682 8.31 11.63 19.30
C PRO A 682 8.54 10.99 20.67
N ALA A 683 9.15 9.80 20.67
CA ALA A 683 9.38 8.99 21.86
C ALA A 683 10.04 9.76 23.03
N ALA A 684 10.98 10.65 22.72
CA ALA A 684 11.69 11.43 23.73
C ALA A 684 10.76 12.34 24.55
N ALA A 685 9.67 12.85 23.94
CA ALA A 685 8.65 13.65 24.64
C ALA A 685 7.68 12.78 25.46
N TRP A 686 7.55 11.50 25.14
CA TRP A 686 6.72 10.56 25.91
C TRP A 686 7.35 10.15 27.23
N LEU A 687 8.68 10.05 27.27
CA LEU A 687 9.46 9.59 28.41
C LEU A 687 10.07 10.78 29.19
N ASP A 688 9.23 11.77 29.47
CA ASP A 688 9.50 12.96 30.28
C ASP A 688 8.89 12.78 31.68
N PRO A 689 9.64 13.02 32.78
CA PRO A 689 9.10 12.95 34.14
C PRO A 689 7.84 13.78 34.38
N ALA A 690 7.75 14.99 33.83
CA ALA A 690 6.57 15.85 33.98
C ALA A 690 5.32 15.21 33.34
N ARG A 691 5.53 14.42 32.27
CA ARG A 691 4.45 13.67 31.63
C ARG A 691 4.01 12.48 32.48
N PHE A 692 4.91 11.79 33.15
CA PHE A 692 4.53 10.71 34.06
C PHE A 692 3.68 11.24 35.21
N GLU A 693 4.01 12.41 35.76
CA GLU A 693 3.18 13.09 36.75
C GLU A 693 1.79 13.42 36.20
N ALA A 694 1.72 13.97 34.99
CA ALA A 694 0.44 14.25 34.32
C ALA A 694 -0.39 12.98 34.09
N LEU A 695 0.22 11.88 33.62
CA LEU A 695 -0.48 10.60 33.40
C LEU A 695 -1.02 10.03 34.71
N ARG A 696 -0.22 10.05 35.79
CA ARG A 696 -0.66 9.62 37.13
C ARG A 696 -1.78 10.50 37.67
N ALA A 697 -1.68 11.82 37.51
CA ALA A 697 -2.72 12.76 37.93
C ALA A 697 -4.06 12.55 37.21
N ASN A 698 -4.01 12.01 35.98
CA ASN A 698 -5.19 11.66 35.19
C ASN A 698 -5.62 10.19 35.36
N ASN A 699 -5.06 9.46 36.34
CA ASN A 699 -5.39 8.07 36.63
C ASN A 699 -5.21 7.12 35.41
N VAL A 700 -4.19 7.37 34.61
CA VAL A 700 -3.81 6.53 33.46
C VAL A 700 -2.85 5.45 33.95
N SER A 701 -3.15 4.20 33.65
CA SER A 701 -2.28 3.06 33.98
C SER A 701 -1.16 2.96 32.95
N PHE A 702 0.08 2.85 33.40
CA PHE A 702 1.22 2.63 32.51
C PHE A 702 2.35 1.90 33.21
N PHE A 703 3.21 1.27 32.42
CA PHE A 703 4.39 0.56 32.87
C PHE A 703 5.61 1.06 32.11
N THR A 704 6.78 1.01 32.75
CA THR A 704 8.03 1.39 32.08
C THR A 704 9.18 0.48 32.49
N PHE A 705 10.01 0.13 31.51
CA PHE A 705 11.16 -0.76 31.70
C PHE A 705 12.16 -0.62 30.56
N ASP A 706 13.37 -1.14 30.81
CA ASP A 706 14.44 -1.17 29.84
C ASP A 706 14.60 -2.57 29.24
N GLN A 707 14.62 -2.64 27.92
CA GLN A 707 14.88 -3.83 27.13
C GLN A 707 16.37 -3.84 26.73
N PRO A 708 17.20 -4.77 27.25
CA PRO A 708 18.61 -4.87 26.91
C PRO A 708 18.84 -5.58 25.56
N ALA A 709 20.05 -5.46 25.02
CA ALA A 709 20.50 -6.28 23.89
C ALA A 709 20.39 -7.79 24.17
N GLY A 710 20.14 -8.58 23.13
CA GLY A 710 19.97 -10.03 23.22
C GLY A 710 18.61 -10.49 23.72
N SER A 711 17.67 -9.57 23.96
CA SER A 711 16.32 -9.87 24.47
C SER A 711 15.23 -9.68 23.41
N ALA A 712 14.06 -10.26 23.67
CA ALA A 712 12.85 -10.07 22.88
C ALA A 712 11.67 -9.68 23.78
N LEU A 713 10.86 -8.73 23.33
CA LEU A 713 9.64 -8.30 24.00
C LEU A 713 8.43 -8.70 23.18
N TYR A 714 7.53 -9.48 23.76
CA TYR A 714 6.19 -9.69 23.24
C TYR A 714 5.22 -8.64 23.77
N VAL A 715 4.47 -8.01 22.87
CA VAL A 715 3.41 -7.04 23.16
C VAL A 715 2.09 -7.58 22.59
N PRO A 716 1.09 -7.90 23.43
CA PRO A 716 -0.21 -8.36 22.95
C PRO A 716 -0.95 -7.27 22.18
N ALA A 717 -1.85 -7.69 21.29
CA ALA A 717 -2.70 -6.81 20.52
C ALA A 717 -3.36 -5.70 21.36
N GLY A 718 -3.31 -4.48 20.83
CA GLY A 718 -3.90 -3.25 21.37
C GLY A 718 -3.35 -2.76 22.71
N TRP A 719 -2.25 -3.33 23.20
CA TRP A 719 -1.39 -2.64 24.17
C TRP A 719 -0.67 -1.49 23.48
N ALA A 720 -0.89 -0.26 23.95
CA ALA A 720 -0.16 0.88 23.41
C ALA A 720 1.24 0.98 24.00
N HIS A 721 2.17 1.49 23.20
CA HIS A 721 3.55 1.63 23.61
C HIS A 721 4.26 2.79 22.90
N ALA A 722 5.13 3.47 23.64
CA ALA A 722 6.16 4.35 23.12
C ALA A 722 7.54 3.76 23.43
N VAL A 723 8.49 3.92 22.52
CA VAL A 723 9.79 3.21 22.59
C VAL A 723 10.92 4.18 22.28
N LEU A 724 11.91 4.26 23.17
CA LEU A 724 13.07 5.14 23.04
C LEU A 724 14.36 4.35 23.03
N ASN A 725 15.23 4.58 22.07
CA ASN A 725 16.57 4.02 22.09
C ASN A 725 17.40 4.72 23.17
N LEU A 726 18.05 3.94 24.03
CA LEU A 726 18.89 4.45 25.12
C LEU A 726 20.35 4.57 24.71
N LYS A 727 20.76 3.84 23.67
CA LYS A 727 22.15 3.75 23.21
C LYS A 727 22.26 4.08 21.73
N ASP A 728 23.39 4.65 21.36
CA ASP A 728 23.78 4.80 19.96
C ASP A 728 23.91 3.41 19.28
N GLY A 729 23.55 3.34 18.00
CA GLY A 729 23.56 2.09 17.23
C GLY A 729 22.59 1.03 17.75
N THR A 730 21.46 1.42 18.34
CA THR A 730 20.42 0.46 18.74
C THR A 730 19.74 -0.10 17.49
N VAL A 731 19.83 -1.41 17.29
CA VAL A 731 19.43 -2.11 16.06
C VAL A 731 18.70 -3.41 16.37
N GLY A 732 17.74 -3.77 15.53
CA GLY A 732 16.96 -4.98 15.68
C GLY A 732 15.82 -5.09 14.69
N ALA A 733 14.91 -6.02 14.97
CA ALA A 733 13.74 -6.24 14.14
C ALA A 733 12.50 -6.48 15.01
N ALA A 734 11.37 -5.97 14.56
CA ALA A 734 10.06 -6.26 15.12
C ALA A 734 9.19 -7.02 14.12
N PHE A 735 8.25 -7.80 14.64
CA PHE A 735 7.37 -8.64 13.84
C PHE A 735 5.95 -8.50 14.37
N GLU A 736 5.05 -8.00 13.54
CA GLU A 736 3.62 -8.00 13.82
C GLU A 736 2.99 -9.29 13.28
N PHE A 737 2.01 -9.82 14.01
CA PHE A 737 1.24 -10.98 13.61
C PHE A 737 -0.14 -10.97 14.26
N HIS A 738 -1.02 -11.84 13.76
CA HIS A 738 -2.25 -12.21 14.44
C HIS A 738 -2.40 -13.72 14.50
N PHE A 739 -3.22 -14.20 15.44
CA PHE A 739 -3.63 -15.59 15.45
C PHE A 739 -4.68 -15.82 14.37
N ARG A 740 -4.64 -16.97 13.70
CA ARG A 740 -5.66 -17.32 12.71
C ARG A 740 -7.04 -17.28 13.37
N GLY A 741 -7.99 -16.60 12.72
CA GLY A 741 -9.32 -16.36 13.28
C GLY A 741 -9.44 -15.11 14.17
N GLU A 742 -8.39 -14.28 14.32
CA GLU A 742 -8.53 -12.96 14.96
C GLU A 742 -8.92 -11.87 13.94
N LEU A 743 -10.17 -11.42 13.99
CA LEU A 743 -10.79 -10.53 13.00
C LEU A 743 -10.07 -9.19 12.82
N THR A 744 -9.75 -8.53 13.92
CA THR A 744 -9.55 -7.07 13.88
C THR A 744 -8.26 -6.63 13.19
N TRP A 745 -7.24 -7.48 13.21
CA TRP A 745 -5.91 -7.18 12.66
C TRP A 745 -5.72 -7.71 11.24
N SER A 746 -6.67 -8.52 10.76
CA SER A 746 -6.73 -8.91 9.37
C SER A 746 -7.04 -7.75 8.41
N PHE A 747 -7.51 -6.60 8.91
CA PHE A 747 -7.94 -5.47 8.08
C PHE A 747 -6.86 -4.44 7.75
N GLU A 748 -5.82 -4.28 8.58
CA GLU A 748 -4.70 -3.40 8.25
C GLU A 748 -3.96 -3.93 7.01
N ASP A 749 -3.72 -5.24 6.89
CA ASP A 749 -3.16 -5.81 5.65
C ASP A 749 -4.10 -5.63 4.44
N ARG A 750 -5.42 -5.85 4.61
CA ARG A 750 -6.42 -5.70 3.53
C ARG A 750 -6.52 -4.28 2.98
N ALA A 751 -6.49 -3.27 3.86
CA ALA A 751 -6.55 -1.86 3.46
C ALA A 751 -5.20 -1.36 2.95
N THR A 752 -4.10 -1.81 3.53
CA THR A 752 -2.75 -1.32 3.20
C THR A 752 -2.21 -1.92 1.91
N ASP A 753 -2.53 -3.18 1.59
CA ASP A 753 -2.23 -3.74 0.27
C ASP A 753 -3.02 -3.05 -0.84
N THR A 754 -4.29 -2.73 -0.60
CA THR A 754 -5.11 -2.05 -1.61
C THR A 754 -4.70 -0.59 -1.82
N VAL A 755 -4.39 0.15 -0.74
CA VAL A 755 -4.02 1.58 -0.79
C VAL A 755 -2.54 1.81 -1.15
N GLN A 756 -1.61 0.94 -0.73
CA GLN A 756 -0.21 1.04 -1.15
C GLN A 756 0.00 0.55 -2.60
N ALA A 757 -0.76 -0.44 -3.08
CA ALA A 757 -0.76 -0.81 -4.49
C ALA A 757 -1.18 0.35 -5.40
N THR A 758 -2.05 1.25 -4.91
CA THR A 758 -2.45 2.46 -5.67
C THR A 758 -1.44 3.60 -5.57
N ARG A 759 -0.56 3.63 -4.56
CA ARG A 759 0.53 4.62 -4.45
C ARG A 759 1.80 4.21 -5.21
N ARG A 760 1.93 2.93 -5.58
CA ARG A 760 3.08 2.38 -6.35
C ARG A 760 2.85 2.39 -7.86
N LEU A 761 1.61 2.60 -8.32
CA LEU A 761 1.23 2.92 -9.71
C LEU A 761 1.23 4.44 -9.90
#